data_AF-A0A0L6WAS1-F1
#
_entry.id   AF-A0A0L6WAS1-F1
#
_cell.length_a   1.000
_cell.length_b   1.000
_cell.length_c   1.000
_cell.angle_alpha   90.00
_cell.angle_beta   90.00
_cell.angle_gamma   90.00
#
_symmetry.space_group_name_H-M   'P 1'
#
loop_
_entity.id
_entity.type
_entity.pdbx_description
1 polymer ?
#
loop_
_entity_poly.entity_id
_entity_poly.type
_entity_poly.pdbx_seq_one_letter_code
_entity_poly.pdbx_strand_id
1 'polypeptide(L)'
;MPAPTVDDIDYTDIEEKYKVHYDDGFDTTLVVDGVPIIDESKRERLLNKFCKEFARKGVTIKPEDVYLPWNDATGKSKGYAFVDFRTVDDAHLALSVVHNHPFDSKHTFKLNRFTDIEAFANMDESYTEPQYEEFKPKEHLRAWLGDPQGRDQYVTYRHEDVEIHWHGKPSQTELAYKPEWKEPFLYVAWSPLGTYIATLHRQGVRIWGGSSWKQQQQFAHPLVKLIDFSPCEQYLVTWSNEPIVVHDGAKQGPQYFSPDDEGNNMAVWDIKSGHLLRTFSTLVDGETPTNKKQIHWPALKWSPDDKYVARLTRGQMISVYEVPGMHLHGKKSLKIEGVQDFEWCPLGDKDKEETKGDAGKAKKARENMLAYWTPEIDNQPARVTLLSFPSRTILRQKNLFNVTECKLYWQNQGDFLCVKVDRHTKTKKSIFCNLEIFRVREKDYPVEVVELKDTVTDFSWEPKGERFAIISSNDPNLGNPGPGITIKTDVSFYQLERAGGKNDFRLLRTLPARTSNAIRWSPRGRHVVLATVGSSSKSELEFWDLDFNVEEPGRRELSKEEWGSGIQLLGTGDHYGVTDVEWDPSGRTLATSASAWTHTLENGYAIWDFRGQEIIKHIQDRFKQFIWRPRPPTLLTKEQQKQIRRNLKEYSRAFDEEDATEESNVSAELIALRKRLVDEWNKWRANCRKEHAEERSKKHGKHEEKEEIEVWVDEVIEQIEEMVVE
;
A
#
# COMPACT_ATOMS: atom_id res chain seq x y z
N MET A 1 54.71 -12.81 9.79
CA MET A 1 54.20 -13.06 8.44
C MET A 1 54.47 -11.81 7.63
N PRO A 2 55.03 -11.89 6.41
CA PRO A 2 55.25 -10.70 5.59
C PRO A 2 53.89 -10.13 5.16
N ALA A 3 53.80 -8.81 5.09
CA ALA A 3 52.60 -8.11 4.62
C ALA A 3 52.41 -8.37 3.12
N PRO A 4 51.16 -8.60 2.65
CA PRO A 4 50.90 -8.81 1.24
C PRO A 4 51.26 -7.55 0.45
N THR A 5 52.05 -7.72 -0.59
CA THR A 5 52.40 -6.66 -1.54
C THR A 5 51.20 -6.38 -2.46
N VAL A 6 51.12 -5.15 -2.99
CA VAL A 6 50.03 -4.68 -3.87
C VAL A 6 49.84 -5.57 -5.11
N ASP A 7 50.86 -6.36 -5.47
CA ASP A 7 50.84 -7.32 -6.57
C ASP A 7 50.04 -8.61 -6.29
N ASP A 8 49.56 -8.85 -5.06
CA ASP A 8 48.75 -10.03 -4.69
C ASP A 8 47.22 -9.78 -4.77
N ILE A 9 46.79 -8.63 -5.29
CA ILE A 9 45.38 -8.28 -5.44
C ILE A 9 44.92 -8.66 -6.85
N ASP A 10 43.99 -9.60 -6.92
CA ASP A 10 43.36 -10.03 -8.18
C ASP A 10 42.35 -8.96 -8.63
N TYR A 11 42.65 -8.30 -9.75
CA TYR A 11 41.83 -7.24 -10.36
C TYR A 11 40.98 -7.75 -11.53
N THR A 12 40.94 -9.06 -11.79
CA THR A 12 40.23 -9.64 -12.94
C THR A 12 38.74 -9.29 -12.95
N ASP A 13 38.11 -9.20 -11.77
CA ASP A 13 36.69 -8.84 -11.61
C ASP A 13 36.39 -7.38 -11.99
N ILE A 14 37.32 -6.47 -11.70
CA ILE A 14 37.23 -5.04 -12.04
C ILE A 14 37.58 -4.86 -13.53
N GLU A 15 38.59 -5.55 -14.04
CA GLU A 15 38.96 -5.52 -15.45
C GLU A 15 37.85 -6.06 -16.36
N GLU A 16 37.17 -7.15 -15.99
CA GLU A 16 35.99 -7.65 -16.71
C GLU A 16 34.82 -6.66 -16.66
N LYS A 17 34.56 -6.07 -15.49
CA LYS A 17 33.43 -5.15 -15.28
C LYS A 17 33.59 -3.82 -16.02
N TYR A 18 34.82 -3.38 -16.24
CA TYR A 18 35.15 -2.12 -16.92
C TYR A 18 35.85 -2.35 -18.27
N LYS A 19 35.81 -3.58 -18.81
CA LYS A 19 36.25 -3.86 -20.19
C LYS A 19 35.36 -3.05 -21.13
N VAL A 20 35.90 -1.95 -21.63
CA VAL A 20 35.22 -1.09 -22.60
C VAL A 20 35.05 -1.93 -23.86
N HIS A 21 33.81 -2.30 -24.18
CA HIS A 21 33.49 -2.78 -25.51
C HIS A 21 33.72 -1.60 -26.47
N TYR A 22 34.84 -1.64 -27.18
CA TYR A 22 35.01 -0.81 -28.35
C TYR A 22 33.93 -1.26 -29.34
N ASP A 23 33.10 -0.33 -29.82
CA ASP A 23 32.38 -0.50 -31.08
C ASP A 23 33.46 -0.58 -32.17
N ASP A 24 34.01 -1.78 -32.29
CA ASP A 24 35.11 -2.10 -33.16
C ASP A 24 34.58 -2.09 -34.59
N GLY A 25 35.08 -1.16 -35.41
CA GLY A 25 34.79 -1.06 -36.84
C GLY A 25 35.24 -2.26 -37.69
N PHE A 26 35.33 -3.46 -37.10
CA PHE A 26 35.71 -4.73 -37.71
C PHE A 26 34.50 -5.57 -38.17
N ASP A 27 33.28 -5.03 -38.15
CA ASP A 27 32.08 -5.69 -38.71
C ASP A 27 32.20 -5.99 -40.21
N THR A 28 33.11 -5.30 -40.89
CA THR A 28 33.47 -5.54 -42.29
C THR A 28 34.55 -6.60 -42.48
N THR A 29 35.15 -7.13 -41.41
CA THR A 29 36.26 -8.08 -41.47
C THR A 29 35.79 -9.48 -41.10
N LEU A 30 36.05 -10.45 -41.97
CA LEU A 30 35.80 -11.87 -41.69
C LEU A 30 37.10 -12.67 -41.59
N VAL A 31 37.08 -13.69 -40.74
CA VAL A 31 38.14 -14.68 -40.65
C VAL A 31 37.71 -15.92 -41.43
N VAL A 32 38.54 -16.32 -42.39
CA VAL A 32 38.33 -17.45 -43.27
C VAL A 32 39.32 -18.54 -42.91
N ASP A 33 38.83 -19.58 -42.24
CA ASP A 33 39.57 -20.79 -41.92
C ASP A 33 39.51 -21.81 -43.07
N GLY A 34 40.47 -22.75 -43.08
CA GLY A 34 40.53 -23.81 -44.08
C GLY A 34 41.19 -23.36 -45.38
N VAL A 35 42.07 -22.35 -45.34
CA VAL A 35 42.88 -21.93 -46.48
C VAL A 35 44.10 -22.86 -46.60
N PRO A 36 44.52 -23.28 -47.81
CA PRO A 36 45.69 -24.14 -47.97
C PRO A 36 46.98 -23.53 -47.41
N ILE A 37 47.76 -24.34 -46.69
CA ILE A 37 49.10 -23.98 -46.19
C ILE A 37 50.08 -23.96 -47.36
N ILE A 38 50.68 -22.80 -47.62
CA ILE A 38 51.56 -22.57 -48.77
C ILE A 38 52.87 -21.89 -48.36
N ASP A 39 53.88 -21.97 -49.23
CA ASP A 39 55.12 -21.19 -49.16
C ASP A 39 54.96 -19.87 -49.94
N GLU A 40 55.79 -18.87 -49.65
CA GLU A 40 55.67 -17.50 -50.20
C GLU A 40 55.66 -17.45 -51.75
N SER A 41 56.39 -18.34 -52.41
CA SER A 41 56.41 -18.47 -53.89
C SER A 41 55.04 -18.75 -54.52
N LYS A 42 54.07 -19.27 -53.76
CA LYS A 42 52.72 -19.62 -54.24
C LYS A 42 51.65 -18.58 -53.84
N ARG A 43 52.03 -17.53 -53.12
CA ARG A 43 51.12 -16.52 -52.54
C ARG A 43 50.22 -15.88 -53.59
N GLU A 44 50.81 -15.35 -54.66
CA GLU A 44 50.06 -14.64 -55.70
C GLU A 44 49.06 -15.56 -56.42
N ARG A 45 49.44 -16.82 -56.65
CA ARG A 45 48.57 -17.82 -57.28
C ARG A 45 47.40 -18.19 -56.38
N LEU A 46 47.62 -18.29 -55.07
CA LEU A 46 46.57 -18.58 -54.11
C LEU A 46 45.59 -17.43 -53.99
N LEU A 47 46.07 -16.19 -53.81
CA LEU A 47 45.22 -14.99 -53.72
C LEU A 47 44.34 -14.83 -54.96
N ASN A 48 44.91 -15.00 -56.16
CA ASN A 48 44.15 -14.94 -57.40
C ASN A 48 43.06 -16.04 -57.52
N LYS A 49 43.31 -17.24 -57.00
CA LYS A 49 42.29 -18.31 -56.97
C LYS A 49 41.24 -18.04 -55.89
N PHE A 50 41.66 -17.53 -54.73
CA PHE A 50 40.80 -17.17 -53.61
C PHE A 50 39.81 -16.07 -54.01
N CYS A 51 40.28 -14.96 -54.58
CA CYS A 51 39.40 -13.89 -55.06
C CYS A 51 38.43 -14.36 -56.17
N LYS A 52 38.86 -15.26 -57.06
CA LYS A 52 37.97 -15.84 -58.09
C LYS A 52 36.84 -16.68 -57.50
N GLU A 53 37.10 -17.42 -56.41
CA GLU A 53 36.08 -18.23 -55.75
C GLU A 53 35.03 -17.37 -55.04
N PHE A 54 35.45 -16.30 -54.36
CA PHE A 54 34.52 -15.31 -53.79
C PHE A 54 33.71 -14.60 -54.87
N ALA A 55 34.35 -14.19 -55.98
CA ALA A 55 33.67 -13.56 -57.11
C ALA A 55 32.64 -14.48 -57.78
N ARG A 56 32.92 -15.79 -57.88
CA ARG A 56 31.97 -16.80 -58.39
C ARG A 56 30.70 -16.90 -57.53
N LYS A 57 30.79 -16.52 -56.26
CA LYS A 57 29.68 -16.48 -55.30
C LYS A 57 29.02 -15.11 -55.20
N GLY A 58 29.39 -14.17 -56.06
CA GLY A 58 28.79 -12.83 -56.12
C GLY A 58 29.44 -11.81 -55.19
N VAL A 59 30.55 -12.16 -54.52
CA VAL A 59 31.25 -11.26 -53.60
C VAL A 59 32.57 -10.82 -54.22
N THR A 60 32.71 -9.53 -54.51
CA THR A 60 33.92 -9.02 -55.18
C THR A 60 34.95 -8.58 -54.14
N ILE A 61 36.05 -9.31 -54.06
CA ILE A 61 37.21 -8.98 -53.21
C ILE A 61 38.46 -8.82 -54.07
N LYS A 62 39.36 -7.93 -53.67
CA LYS A 62 40.66 -7.77 -54.33
C LYS A 62 41.76 -8.49 -53.55
N PRO A 63 42.89 -8.83 -54.21
CA PRO A 63 44.03 -9.43 -53.51
C PRO A 63 44.63 -8.55 -52.40
N GLU A 64 44.44 -7.24 -52.47
CA GLU A 64 44.88 -6.25 -51.46
C GLU A 64 44.03 -6.28 -50.18
N ASP A 65 42.79 -6.77 -50.27
CA ASP A 65 41.84 -6.85 -49.16
C ASP A 65 41.98 -8.16 -48.35
N VAL A 66 42.90 -9.04 -48.75
CA VAL A 66 43.10 -10.37 -48.15
C VAL A 66 44.46 -10.43 -47.46
N TYR A 67 44.44 -10.50 -46.13
CA TYR A 67 45.63 -10.66 -45.31
C TYR A 67 45.82 -12.14 -44.92
N LEU A 68 46.95 -12.72 -45.33
CA LEU A 68 47.37 -14.08 -44.99
C LEU A 68 48.48 -14.04 -43.93
N PRO A 69 48.24 -14.52 -42.70
CA PRO A 69 49.28 -14.64 -41.68
C PRO A 69 50.29 -15.74 -41.98
N TRP A 70 51.57 -15.46 -41.70
CA TRP A 70 52.70 -16.37 -41.91
C TRP A 70 53.31 -16.80 -40.58
N ASN A 71 53.94 -17.96 -40.57
CA ASN A 71 54.74 -18.44 -39.45
C ASN A 71 56.24 -18.25 -39.76
N ASP A 72 56.85 -17.30 -39.06
CA ASP A 72 58.25 -16.88 -39.27
C ASP A 72 59.27 -18.01 -39.08
N ALA A 73 58.94 -19.05 -38.29
CA ALA A 73 59.83 -20.19 -38.05
C ALA A 73 59.83 -21.22 -39.20
N THR A 74 58.76 -21.27 -39.99
CA THR A 74 58.57 -22.31 -41.04
C THR A 74 58.48 -21.75 -42.45
N GLY A 75 58.30 -20.43 -42.62
CA GLY A 75 58.12 -19.77 -43.92
C GLY A 75 56.82 -20.12 -44.63
N LYS A 76 55.83 -20.67 -43.89
CA LYS A 76 54.54 -21.15 -44.40
C LYS A 76 53.36 -20.36 -43.85
N SER A 77 52.25 -20.32 -44.59
CA SER A 77 51.00 -19.69 -44.14
C SER A 77 50.31 -20.48 -43.01
N LYS A 78 49.59 -19.78 -42.12
CA LYS A 78 48.96 -20.39 -40.93
C LYS A 78 47.63 -21.11 -41.21
N GLY A 79 47.15 -21.12 -42.46
CA GLY A 79 45.95 -21.85 -42.87
C GLY A 79 44.62 -21.11 -42.70
N TYR A 80 44.67 -19.82 -42.35
CA TYR A 80 43.53 -18.92 -42.28
C TYR A 80 43.87 -17.57 -42.91
N ALA A 81 42.85 -16.78 -43.26
CA ALA A 81 42.98 -15.46 -43.86
C ALA A 81 42.00 -14.47 -43.22
N PHE A 82 42.39 -13.20 -43.13
CA PHE A 82 41.50 -12.10 -42.83
C PHE A 82 41.09 -11.44 -44.15
N VAL A 83 39.79 -11.18 -44.31
CA VAL A 83 39.25 -10.56 -45.51
C VAL A 83 38.46 -9.33 -45.11
N ASP A 84 38.90 -8.18 -45.58
CA ASP A 84 38.22 -6.91 -45.36
C ASP A 84 37.26 -6.64 -46.51
N PHE A 85 35.99 -6.42 -46.17
CA PHE A 85 34.95 -6.06 -47.12
C PHE A 85 34.71 -4.56 -47.11
N ARG A 86 34.21 -4.04 -48.23
CA ARG A 86 33.91 -2.59 -48.35
C ARG A 86 32.68 -2.19 -47.56
N THR A 87 31.73 -3.10 -47.37
CA THR A 87 30.48 -2.87 -46.65
C THR A 87 30.15 -4.05 -45.75
N VAL A 88 29.38 -3.79 -44.69
CA VAL A 88 28.91 -4.84 -43.76
C VAL A 88 27.98 -5.82 -44.48
N ASP A 89 27.19 -5.33 -45.44
CA ASP A 89 26.30 -6.17 -46.26
C ASP A 89 27.08 -7.18 -47.10
N ASP A 90 28.23 -6.79 -47.67
CA ASP A 90 29.10 -7.70 -48.43
C ASP A 90 29.71 -8.78 -47.52
N ALA A 91 30.11 -8.43 -46.30
CA ALA A 91 30.59 -9.39 -45.31
C ALA A 91 29.49 -10.37 -44.91
N HIS A 92 28.28 -9.89 -44.63
CA HIS A 92 27.12 -10.75 -44.36
C HIS A 92 26.81 -11.70 -45.53
N LEU A 93 26.85 -11.20 -46.76
CA LEU A 93 26.64 -12.00 -47.96
C LEU A 93 27.72 -13.08 -48.09
N ALA A 94 28.99 -12.72 -47.90
CA ALA A 94 30.11 -13.66 -47.92
C ALA A 94 29.95 -14.76 -46.88
N LEU A 95 29.58 -14.42 -45.65
CA LEU A 95 29.34 -15.38 -44.57
C LEU A 95 28.19 -16.33 -44.91
N SER A 96 27.12 -15.85 -45.54
CA SER A 96 25.97 -16.70 -45.91
C SER A 96 26.24 -17.65 -47.09
N VAL A 97 27.07 -17.25 -48.06
CA VAL A 97 27.24 -17.99 -49.33
C VAL A 97 28.56 -18.79 -49.39
N VAL A 98 29.60 -18.34 -48.69
CA VAL A 98 30.96 -18.92 -48.76
C VAL A 98 31.28 -19.81 -47.54
N HIS A 99 30.54 -19.67 -46.44
CA HIS A 99 30.70 -20.56 -45.29
C HIS A 99 30.37 -22.03 -45.66
N ASN A 100 31.22 -22.97 -45.26
CA ASN A 100 31.20 -24.39 -45.64
C ASN A 100 31.40 -24.68 -47.14
N HIS A 101 31.94 -23.73 -47.90
CA HIS A 101 32.21 -23.94 -49.32
C HIS A 101 33.54 -24.69 -49.56
N PRO A 102 33.54 -25.80 -50.34
CA PRO A 102 34.78 -26.53 -50.65
C PRO A 102 35.67 -25.74 -51.61
N PHE A 103 36.91 -25.45 -51.20
CA PHE A 103 37.92 -24.78 -52.04
C PHE A 103 38.71 -25.76 -52.92
N ASP A 104 38.94 -26.96 -52.39
CA ASP A 104 39.43 -28.13 -53.10
C ASP A 104 38.95 -29.42 -52.39
N SER A 105 39.48 -30.58 -52.75
CA SER A 105 39.07 -31.86 -52.15
C SER A 105 39.47 -32.04 -50.68
N LYS A 106 40.37 -31.21 -50.16
CA LYS A 106 40.91 -31.29 -48.80
C LYS A 106 40.57 -30.08 -47.93
N HIS A 107 40.24 -28.95 -48.54
CA HIS A 107 40.06 -27.66 -47.88
C HIS A 107 38.64 -27.14 -48.08
N THR A 108 37.96 -26.83 -46.98
CA THR A 108 36.62 -26.24 -46.95
C THR A 108 36.68 -24.95 -46.16
N PHE A 109 36.17 -23.87 -46.73
CA PHE A 109 36.16 -22.57 -46.07
C PHE A 109 35.17 -22.54 -44.90
N LYS A 110 35.62 -22.03 -43.76
CA LYS A 110 34.78 -21.72 -42.61
C LYS A 110 34.94 -20.25 -42.28
N LEU A 111 33.86 -19.49 -42.40
CA LEU A 111 33.86 -18.05 -42.19
C LEU A 111 33.27 -17.73 -40.83
N ASN A 112 33.96 -16.92 -40.04
CA ASN A 112 33.50 -16.36 -38.77
C ASN A 112 33.65 -14.84 -38.80
N ARG A 113 32.82 -14.11 -38.05
CA ARG A 113 33.06 -12.67 -37.85
C ARG A 113 34.29 -12.49 -36.97
N PHE A 114 35.03 -11.41 -37.20
CA PHE A 114 36.15 -11.08 -36.35
C PHE A 114 35.72 -10.85 -34.89
N THR A 115 34.57 -10.19 -34.69
CA THR A 115 33.96 -9.91 -33.37
C THR A 115 33.62 -11.17 -32.57
N ASP A 116 33.27 -12.27 -33.25
CA ASP A 116 32.80 -13.48 -32.58
C ASP A 116 33.95 -14.32 -32.01
N ILE A 117 35.20 -14.01 -32.39
CA ILE A 117 36.38 -14.79 -31.99
C ILE A 117 36.64 -14.70 -30.49
N GLU A 118 36.49 -13.51 -29.87
CA GLU A 118 36.61 -13.38 -28.42
C GLU A 118 35.51 -14.16 -27.69
N ALA A 119 34.29 -14.14 -28.23
CA ALA A 119 33.18 -14.90 -27.66
C ALA A 119 33.41 -16.41 -27.75
N PHE A 120 33.93 -16.91 -28.89
CA PHE A 120 34.26 -18.33 -29.04
C PHE A 120 35.48 -18.75 -28.22
N ALA A 121 36.49 -17.88 -28.05
CA ALA A 121 37.66 -18.18 -27.23
C ALA A 121 37.32 -18.31 -25.73
N ASN A 122 36.29 -17.60 -25.27
CA ASN A 122 35.83 -17.60 -23.88
C ASN A 122 34.59 -18.49 -23.64
N MET A 123 34.09 -19.18 -24.67
CA MET A 123 32.92 -20.06 -24.54
C MET A 123 33.37 -21.44 -24.04
N ASP A 124 32.69 -21.94 -23.01
CA ASP A 124 32.93 -23.29 -22.47
C ASP A 124 32.45 -24.35 -23.49
N GLU A 125 33.31 -25.29 -23.88
CA GLU A 125 33.00 -26.34 -24.86
C GLU A 125 31.96 -27.36 -24.33
N SER A 126 31.70 -27.34 -23.02
CA SER A 126 30.77 -28.26 -22.35
C SER A 126 29.40 -27.62 -22.09
N TYR A 127 28.37 -28.05 -22.84
CA TYR A 127 26.99 -27.65 -22.55
C TYR A 127 26.52 -28.32 -21.26
N THR A 128 26.33 -27.52 -20.20
CA THR A 128 25.65 -27.95 -18.98
C THR A 128 24.19 -27.56 -19.04
N GLU A 129 23.29 -28.55 -19.02
CA GLU A 129 21.86 -28.28 -19.00
C GLU A 129 21.50 -27.50 -17.72
N PRO A 130 20.75 -26.37 -17.82
CA PRO A 130 20.34 -25.61 -16.66
C PRO A 130 19.56 -26.50 -15.69
N GLN A 131 19.98 -26.55 -14.43
CA GLN A 131 19.23 -27.29 -13.43
C GLN A 131 17.88 -26.60 -13.20
N TYR A 132 16.78 -27.34 -13.38
CA TYR A 132 15.47 -26.86 -12.98
C TYR A 132 15.47 -26.59 -11.48
N GLU A 133 15.11 -25.36 -11.09
CA GLU A 133 14.97 -25.03 -9.67
C GLU A 133 13.95 -25.98 -9.02
N GLU A 134 14.32 -26.61 -7.91
CA GLU A 134 13.40 -27.43 -7.13
C GLU A 134 12.21 -26.57 -6.66
N PHE A 135 11.00 -27.07 -6.90
CA PHE A 135 9.78 -26.39 -6.46
C PHE A 135 9.73 -26.30 -4.93
N LYS A 136 9.94 -25.09 -4.40
CA LYS A 136 9.72 -24.79 -2.99
C LYS A 136 8.25 -24.38 -2.80
N PRO A 137 7.46 -25.12 -2.01
CA PRO A 137 6.09 -24.74 -1.74
C PRO A 137 6.06 -23.34 -1.12
N LYS A 138 5.27 -22.43 -1.72
CA LYS A 138 5.13 -21.07 -1.22
C LYS A 138 4.45 -21.10 0.15
N GLU A 139 4.92 -20.24 1.05
CA GLU A 139 4.30 -20.04 2.35
C GLU A 139 2.86 -19.56 2.20
N HIS A 140 2.01 -19.98 3.14
CA HIS A 140 0.62 -19.54 3.14
C HIS A 140 0.55 -18.06 3.51
N LEU A 141 0.31 -17.20 2.52
CA LEU A 141 0.33 -15.75 2.73
C LEU A 141 -0.62 -15.33 3.85
N ARG A 142 -1.79 -15.98 3.97
CA ARG A 142 -2.84 -15.69 4.96
C ARG A 142 -2.74 -16.43 6.30
N ALA A 143 -1.55 -16.91 6.66
CA ALA A 143 -1.36 -17.70 7.88
C ALA A 143 -1.80 -16.97 9.17
N TRP A 144 -1.68 -15.65 9.22
CA TRP A 144 -2.05 -14.83 10.39
C TRP A 144 -3.55 -14.92 10.76
N LEU A 145 -4.43 -15.32 9.83
CA LEU A 145 -5.86 -15.51 10.13
C LEU A 145 -6.12 -16.73 11.01
N GLY A 146 -5.16 -17.66 11.09
CA GLY A 146 -5.22 -18.85 11.92
C GLY A 146 -4.65 -18.66 13.33
N ASP A 147 -4.40 -17.41 13.76
CA ASP A 147 -4.00 -17.12 15.14
C ASP A 147 -5.07 -17.65 16.12
N PRO A 148 -4.70 -18.52 17.09
CA PRO A 148 -5.67 -19.17 17.97
C PRO A 148 -6.38 -18.18 18.90
N GLN A 149 -5.75 -17.05 19.24
CA GLN A 149 -6.32 -15.99 20.05
C GLN A 149 -7.17 -15.00 19.22
N GLY A 150 -7.20 -15.14 17.89
CA GLY A 150 -7.95 -14.26 17.00
C GLY A 150 -7.50 -12.80 17.06
N ARG A 151 -6.22 -12.55 17.39
CA ARG A 151 -5.65 -11.22 17.55
C ARG A 151 -5.58 -10.46 16.22
N ASP A 152 -5.61 -9.15 16.32
CA ASP A 152 -5.40 -8.24 15.20
C ASP A 152 -3.92 -7.82 15.17
N GLN A 153 -3.40 -7.49 13.99
CA GLN A 153 -2.03 -7.00 13.88
C GLN A 153 -2.01 -5.52 13.54
N TYR A 154 -0.97 -4.82 13.95
CA TYR A 154 -0.69 -3.46 13.51
C TYR A 154 0.78 -3.29 13.20
N VAL A 155 1.08 -2.29 12.37
CA VAL A 155 2.45 -1.87 12.08
C VAL A 155 2.71 -0.52 12.70
N THR A 156 3.89 -0.38 13.31
CA THR A 156 4.43 0.89 13.79
C THR A 156 5.68 1.23 12.99
N TYR A 157 5.76 2.49 12.54
CA TYR A 157 6.94 3.03 11.89
C TYR A 157 7.52 4.16 12.74
N ARG A 158 8.71 3.96 13.29
CA ARG A 158 9.40 4.91 14.16
C ARG A 158 10.81 5.14 13.63
N HIS A 159 11.15 6.40 13.34
CA HIS A 159 12.42 6.75 12.71
C HIS A 159 12.68 5.91 11.44
N GLU A 160 13.50 4.86 11.52
CA GLU A 160 13.80 3.91 10.44
C GLU A 160 13.36 2.48 10.78
N ASP A 161 12.92 2.24 12.02
CA ASP A 161 12.48 0.95 12.50
C ASP A 161 10.99 0.74 12.17
N VAL A 162 10.69 -0.39 11.55
CA VAL A 162 9.33 -0.90 11.41
C VAL A 162 9.18 -2.11 12.29
N GLU A 163 8.06 -2.19 12.99
CA GLU A 163 7.73 -3.31 13.86
C GLU A 163 6.28 -3.70 13.63
N ILE A 164 6.03 -5.00 13.51
CA ILE A 164 4.70 -5.59 13.37
C ILE A 164 4.36 -6.25 14.69
N HIS A 165 3.24 -5.86 15.27
CA HIS A 165 2.81 -6.31 16.59
C HIS A 165 1.48 -7.06 16.48
N TRP A 166 1.30 -8.05 17.35
CA TRP A 166 -0.01 -8.60 17.69
C TRP A 166 -0.65 -7.72 18.76
N HIS A 167 -1.90 -7.35 18.55
CA HIS A 167 -2.71 -6.66 19.54
C HIS A 167 -3.58 -7.64 20.32
N GLY A 168 -3.50 -7.52 21.64
CA GLY A 168 -4.41 -8.15 22.57
C GLY A 168 -4.48 -7.32 23.84
N LYS A 169 -4.76 -7.96 24.98
CA LYS A 169 -4.55 -7.35 26.29
C LYS A 169 -3.09 -6.89 26.45
N PRO A 170 -2.76 -5.98 27.38
CA PRO A 170 -1.38 -5.55 27.60
C PRO A 170 -0.37 -6.70 27.77
N SER A 171 -0.80 -7.81 28.39
CA SER A 171 0.00 -9.05 28.53
C SER A 171 0.15 -9.87 27.25
N GLN A 172 -0.77 -9.73 26.30
CA GLN A 172 -0.84 -10.49 25.04
C GLN A 172 -0.27 -9.70 23.84
N THR A 173 0.13 -8.45 24.07
CA THR A 173 0.71 -7.60 23.04
C THR A 173 2.16 -8.02 22.83
N GLU A 174 2.42 -8.61 21.66
CA GLU A 174 3.68 -9.25 21.35
C GLU A 174 4.25 -8.71 20.05
N LEU A 175 5.57 -8.60 19.97
CA LEU A 175 6.28 -8.30 18.72
C LEU A 175 6.18 -9.53 17.81
N ALA A 176 5.36 -9.43 16.76
CA ALA A 176 5.17 -10.50 15.78
C ALA A 176 6.40 -10.65 14.87
N TYR A 177 6.92 -9.51 14.41
CA TYR A 177 8.08 -9.47 13.52
C TYR A 177 8.72 -8.09 13.55
N LYS A 178 10.05 -8.06 13.60
CA LYS A 178 10.85 -6.84 13.40
C LYS A 178 11.65 -6.98 12.09
N PRO A 179 11.15 -6.40 11.00
CA PRO A 179 11.88 -6.40 9.74
C PRO A 179 13.23 -5.68 9.84
N GLU A 180 14.30 -6.35 9.43
CA GLU A 180 15.62 -5.72 9.22
C GLU A 180 15.71 -5.12 7.81
N TRP A 181 14.78 -4.24 7.45
CA TRP A 181 14.78 -3.58 6.15
C TRP A 181 15.83 -2.46 6.14
N LYS A 182 17.03 -2.79 5.63
CA LYS A 182 18.22 -1.91 5.66
C LYS A 182 18.12 -0.60 4.86
N GLU A 183 17.15 -0.49 3.96
CA GLU A 183 17.02 0.67 3.08
C GLU A 183 15.95 1.64 3.61
N PRO A 184 16.23 2.95 3.66
CA PRO A 184 15.24 3.94 4.09
C PRO A 184 14.10 4.04 3.07
N PHE A 185 12.87 3.89 3.55
CA PHE A 185 11.64 4.06 2.77
C PHE A 185 10.78 5.20 3.33
N LEU A 186 9.93 5.74 2.46
CA LEU A 186 9.11 6.92 2.74
C LEU A 186 8.03 6.64 3.80
N TYR A 187 7.22 5.60 3.58
CA TYR A 187 6.19 5.12 4.50
C TYR A 187 5.85 3.65 4.20
N VAL A 188 4.98 3.08 5.05
CA VAL A 188 4.48 1.71 4.94
C VAL A 188 2.99 1.73 4.66
N ALA A 189 2.48 0.78 3.86
CA ALA A 189 1.05 0.63 3.65
C ALA A 189 0.64 -0.84 3.58
N TRP A 190 -0.50 -1.16 4.18
CA TRP A 190 -1.14 -2.46 4.04
C TRP A 190 -1.93 -2.55 2.74
N SER A 191 -1.96 -3.74 2.13
CA SER A 191 -2.92 -4.03 1.08
C SER A 191 -4.35 -4.16 1.67
N PRO A 192 -5.42 -3.92 0.88
CA PRO A 192 -6.80 -3.84 1.38
C PRO A 192 -7.34 -5.09 2.10
N LEU A 193 -6.77 -6.27 1.86
CA LEU A 193 -7.13 -7.51 2.56
C LEU A 193 -6.05 -7.96 3.56
N GLY A 194 -5.03 -7.12 3.79
CA GLY A 194 -3.94 -7.35 4.71
C GLY A 194 -2.96 -8.45 4.27
N THR A 195 -2.98 -8.92 3.02
CA THR A 195 -2.08 -9.98 2.57
C THR A 195 -0.63 -9.52 2.42
N TYR A 196 -0.44 -8.28 1.98
CA TYR A 196 0.86 -7.70 1.70
C TYR A 196 1.08 -6.43 2.50
N ILE A 197 2.33 -6.16 2.79
CA ILE A 197 2.79 -4.85 3.26
C ILE A 197 3.71 -4.26 2.19
N ALA A 198 3.47 -3.00 1.82
CA ALA A 198 4.26 -2.26 0.85
C ALA A 198 5.20 -1.28 1.53
N THR A 199 6.44 -1.25 1.07
CA THR A 199 7.46 -0.26 1.46
C THR A 199 7.86 0.54 0.23
N LEU A 200 7.84 1.87 0.34
CA LEU A 200 8.16 2.78 -0.77
C LEU A 200 9.61 3.28 -0.69
N HIS A 201 10.45 2.75 -1.57
CA HIS A 201 11.86 3.10 -1.68
C HIS A 201 12.09 4.13 -2.80
N ARG A 202 13.23 4.82 -2.78
CA ARG A 202 13.60 5.75 -3.85
C ARG A 202 13.67 5.06 -5.23
N GLN A 203 14.01 3.77 -5.27
CA GLN A 203 14.10 2.98 -6.50
C GLN A 203 12.74 2.44 -6.97
N GLY A 204 11.73 2.37 -6.09
CA GLY A 204 10.47 1.70 -6.39
C GLY A 204 9.75 1.16 -5.17
N VAL A 205 8.78 0.29 -5.39
CA VAL A 205 7.95 -0.31 -4.34
C VAL A 205 8.35 -1.77 -4.15
N ARG A 206 8.48 -2.20 -2.89
CA ARG A 206 8.62 -3.63 -2.55
C ARG A 206 7.42 -4.07 -1.75
N ILE A 207 6.92 -5.27 -2.03
CA ILE A 207 5.85 -5.89 -1.27
C ILE A 207 6.37 -7.14 -0.54
N TRP A 208 5.94 -7.27 0.71
CA TRP A 208 6.34 -8.35 1.62
C TRP A 208 5.09 -9.08 2.09
N GLY A 209 5.22 -10.38 2.36
CA GLY A 209 4.09 -11.20 2.81
C GLY A 209 4.53 -12.59 3.25
N GLY A 210 3.55 -13.37 3.74
CA GLY A 210 3.83 -14.66 4.37
C GLY A 210 4.19 -14.55 5.84
N SER A 211 4.33 -15.70 6.51
CA SER A 211 4.69 -15.76 7.93
C SER A 211 6.14 -15.33 8.18
N SER A 212 7.03 -15.55 7.20
CA SER A 212 8.42 -15.10 7.26
C SER A 212 8.68 -13.68 6.73
N TRP A 213 7.65 -12.99 6.24
CA TRP A 213 7.76 -11.66 5.63
C TRP A 213 8.79 -11.57 4.49
N LYS A 214 8.94 -12.65 3.71
CA LYS A 214 9.80 -12.64 2.51
C LYS A 214 9.29 -11.64 1.47
N GLN A 215 10.22 -11.03 0.76
CA GLN A 215 9.92 -10.19 -0.41
C GLN A 215 9.15 -11.04 -1.43
N GLN A 216 7.97 -10.58 -1.83
CA GLN A 216 7.13 -11.26 -2.82
C GLN A 216 7.38 -10.70 -4.21
N GLN A 217 7.41 -9.37 -4.35
CA GLN A 217 7.63 -8.70 -5.62
C GLN A 217 8.27 -7.32 -5.41
N GLN A 218 8.97 -6.85 -6.44
CA GLN A 218 9.50 -5.50 -6.54
C GLN A 218 8.99 -4.84 -7.83
N PHE A 219 8.59 -3.57 -7.72
CA PHE A 219 8.10 -2.76 -8.82
C PHE A 219 9.07 -1.58 -8.99
N ALA A 220 9.83 -1.59 -10.08
CA ALA A 220 10.85 -0.60 -10.36
C ALA A 220 10.22 0.69 -10.89
N HIS A 221 9.75 1.55 -9.97
CA HIS A 221 9.25 2.90 -10.29
C HIS A 221 10.04 3.95 -9.51
N PRO A 222 11.08 4.57 -10.11
CA PRO A 222 11.90 5.56 -9.43
C PRO A 222 11.09 6.72 -8.87
N LEU A 223 11.44 7.16 -7.66
CA LEU A 223 10.89 8.33 -6.98
C LEU A 223 9.37 8.27 -6.74
N VAL A 224 8.83 7.05 -6.65
CA VAL A 224 7.43 6.81 -6.26
C VAL A 224 7.10 7.50 -4.93
N LYS A 225 5.98 8.21 -4.91
CA LYS A 225 5.47 8.94 -3.74
C LYS A 225 4.14 8.44 -3.24
N LEU A 226 3.31 7.90 -4.13
CA LEU A 226 1.98 7.40 -3.78
C LEU A 226 1.75 6.02 -4.39
N ILE A 227 1.03 5.19 -3.64
CA ILE A 227 0.59 3.87 -4.10
C ILE A 227 -0.89 3.66 -3.77
N ASP A 228 -1.55 2.84 -4.59
CA ASP A 228 -2.95 2.45 -4.39
C ASP A 228 -3.14 1.00 -4.85
N PHE A 229 -3.78 0.20 -4.02
CA PHE A 229 -4.02 -1.21 -4.28
C PHE A 229 -5.42 -1.42 -4.81
N SER A 230 -5.59 -2.36 -5.73
CA SER A 230 -6.93 -2.79 -6.11
C SER A 230 -7.65 -3.46 -4.93
N PRO A 231 -8.99 -3.30 -4.79
CA PRO A 231 -9.77 -3.85 -3.69
C PRO A 231 -9.59 -5.36 -3.43
N CYS A 232 -9.32 -6.15 -4.47
CA CYS A 232 -9.07 -7.59 -4.37
C CYS A 232 -7.58 -7.98 -4.43
N GLU A 233 -6.65 -7.03 -4.25
CA GLU A 233 -5.20 -7.24 -4.21
C GLU A 233 -4.62 -7.92 -5.46
N GLN A 234 -5.17 -7.62 -6.64
CA GLN A 234 -4.64 -8.12 -7.91
C GLN A 234 -3.66 -7.14 -8.56
N TYR A 235 -3.89 -5.84 -8.39
CA TYR A 235 -3.12 -4.80 -9.08
C TYR A 235 -2.63 -3.73 -8.12
N LEU A 236 -1.53 -3.09 -8.49
CA LEU A 236 -0.93 -1.98 -7.77
C LEU A 236 -0.76 -0.79 -8.71
N VAL A 237 -1.23 0.38 -8.28
CA VAL A 237 -0.95 1.65 -8.93
C VAL A 237 0.16 2.34 -8.16
N THR A 238 1.09 2.92 -8.91
CA THR A 238 2.22 3.69 -8.37
C THR A 238 2.28 5.04 -9.07
N TRP A 239 2.59 6.09 -8.34
CA TRP A 239 2.69 7.44 -8.89
C TRP A 239 3.95 8.16 -8.39
N SER A 240 4.62 8.85 -9.32
CA SER A 240 5.76 9.73 -9.09
C SER A 240 5.46 11.14 -9.59
N ASN A 241 5.99 12.16 -8.93
CA ASN A 241 5.89 13.54 -9.43
C ASN A 241 6.89 13.82 -10.57
N GLU A 242 7.90 12.96 -10.72
CA GLU A 242 8.86 13.05 -11.82
C GLU A 242 8.39 12.14 -12.95
N PRO A 243 8.52 12.58 -14.22
CA PRO A 243 8.22 11.72 -15.35
C PRO A 243 9.19 10.53 -15.40
N ILE A 244 8.69 9.41 -15.91
CA ILE A 244 9.48 8.21 -16.19
C ILE A 244 10.49 8.58 -17.27
N VAL A 245 11.76 8.29 -16.99
CA VAL A 245 12.88 8.43 -17.92
C VAL A 245 13.50 7.06 -18.11
N VAL A 246 13.65 6.65 -19.37
CA VAL A 246 14.26 5.36 -19.73
C VAL A 246 15.62 5.65 -20.34
N HIS A 247 16.70 5.28 -19.64
CA HIS A 247 18.06 5.48 -20.13
C HIS A 247 18.41 4.48 -21.26
N ASP A 248 19.29 4.88 -22.17
CA ASP A 248 19.85 3.99 -23.19
C ASP A 248 20.54 2.79 -22.51
N GLY A 249 20.18 1.57 -22.92
CA GLY A 249 20.66 0.32 -22.30
C GLY A 249 19.91 -0.12 -21.04
N ALA A 250 18.79 0.53 -20.67
CA ALA A 250 17.95 0.07 -19.57
C ALA A 250 17.42 -1.35 -19.81
N LYS A 251 17.33 -2.14 -18.73
CA LYS A 251 16.81 -3.52 -18.76
C LYS A 251 15.41 -3.53 -19.39
N GLN A 252 15.25 -4.29 -20.46
CA GLN A 252 13.98 -4.48 -21.13
C GLN A 252 13.29 -5.76 -20.61
N GLY A 253 11.96 -5.71 -20.53
CA GLY A 253 11.15 -6.84 -20.12
C GLY A 253 9.79 -6.40 -19.59
N PRO A 254 8.88 -7.36 -19.36
CA PRO A 254 7.51 -7.03 -18.94
C PRO A 254 7.43 -6.38 -17.55
N GLN A 255 8.52 -6.36 -16.79
CA GLN A 255 8.59 -5.78 -15.43
C GLN A 255 9.27 -4.41 -15.40
N TYR A 256 9.75 -3.91 -16.55
CA TYR A 256 10.51 -2.67 -16.66
C TYR A 256 9.83 -1.69 -17.62
N PHE A 257 10.15 -0.42 -17.48
CA PHE A 257 9.68 0.60 -18.41
C PHE A 257 10.35 0.45 -19.77
N SER A 258 9.53 0.58 -20.80
CA SER A 258 9.94 0.64 -22.20
C SER A 258 10.06 2.10 -22.65
N PRO A 259 10.73 2.38 -23.78
CA PRO A 259 10.76 3.73 -24.35
C PRO A 259 9.36 4.34 -24.58
N ASP A 260 8.34 3.51 -24.80
CA ASP A 260 6.94 3.97 -24.97
C ASP A 260 6.32 4.53 -23.67
N ASP A 261 6.92 4.23 -22.52
CA ASP A 261 6.46 4.68 -21.20
C ASP A 261 7.06 6.03 -20.77
N GLU A 262 8.02 6.57 -21.55
CA GLU A 262 8.72 7.80 -21.23
C GLU A 262 7.78 9.01 -21.15
N GLY A 263 8.00 9.87 -20.15
CA GLY A 263 7.16 11.05 -19.91
C GLY A 263 5.90 10.80 -19.08
N ASN A 264 5.52 9.55 -18.83
CA ASN A 264 4.40 9.20 -17.96
C ASN A 264 4.78 9.31 -16.48
N ASN A 265 3.80 9.40 -15.57
CA ASN A 265 4.05 9.58 -14.13
C ASN A 265 3.47 8.46 -13.26
N MET A 266 2.52 7.72 -13.82
CA MET A 266 1.75 6.70 -13.11
C MET A 266 1.90 5.37 -13.84
N ALA A 267 2.05 4.29 -13.07
CA ALA A 267 2.21 2.95 -13.60
C ALA A 267 1.26 1.98 -12.88
N VAL A 268 0.62 1.11 -13.65
CA VAL A 268 -0.26 0.03 -13.17
C VAL A 268 0.45 -1.30 -13.34
N TRP A 269 0.55 -2.04 -12.25
CA TRP A 269 1.29 -3.30 -12.15
C TRP A 269 0.35 -4.45 -11.77
N ASP A 270 0.63 -5.65 -12.28
CA ASP A 270 0.07 -6.89 -11.74
C ASP A 270 0.91 -7.37 -10.56
N ILE A 271 0.26 -7.60 -9.41
CA ILE A 271 0.93 -7.98 -8.17
C ILE A 271 1.53 -9.40 -8.26
N LYS A 272 0.86 -10.32 -8.96
CA LYS A 272 1.27 -11.72 -9.00
C LYS A 272 2.45 -11.97 -9.91
N SER A 273 2.45 -11.36 -11.10
CA SER A 273 3.52 -11.51 -12.09
C SER A 273 4.61 -10.44 -11.95
N GLY A 274 4.31 -9.31 -11.31
CA GLY A 274 5.19 -8.15 -11.32
C GLY A 274 5.19 -7.35 -12.61
N HIS A 275 4.35 -7.72 -13.58
CA HIS A 275 4.37 -7.10 -14.90
C HIS A 275 3.79 -5.68 -14.87
N LEU A 276 4.44 -4.79 -15.59
CA LEU A 276 3.92 -3.50 -15.99
C LEU A 276 2.81 -3.71 -17.01
N LEU A 277 1.59 -3.30 -16.66
CA LEU A 277 0.44 -3.43 -17.54
C LEU A 277 0.25 -2.20 -18.42
N ARG A 278 0.38 -1.01 -17.83
CA ARG A 278 0.22 0.27 -18.53
C ARG A 278 0.76 1.44 -17.71
N THR A 279 1.25 2.46 -18.41
CA THR A 279 1.61 3.76 -17.84
C THR A 279 0.66 4.87 -18.30
N PHE A 280 0.61 5.94 -17.52
CA PHE A 280 -0.27 7.09 -17.73
C PHE A 280 0.43 8.40 -17.37
N SER A 281 0.30 9.41 -18.22
CA SER A 281 0.71 10.78 -17.90
C SER A 281 -0.29 11.45 -16.96
N THR A 282 0.20 12.21 -16.00
CA THR A 282 -0.65 13.05 -15.13
C THR A 282 -0.80 14.48 -15.62
N LEU A 283 -0.10 14.85 -16.69
CA LEU A 283 -0.31 16.11 -17.38
C LEU A 283 -1.64 16.05 -18.13
N VAL A 284 -2.48 17.06 -17.89
CA VAL A 284 -3.68 17.29 -18.71
C VAL A 284 -3.22 18.08 -19.94
N ASP A 285 -3.47 17.57 -21.15
CA ASP A 285 -3.12 18.26 -22.39
C ASP A 285 -3.62 19.71 -22.36
N GLY A 286 -2.69 20.67 -22.43
CA GLY A 286 -2.97 22.11 -22.51
C GLY A 286 -2.73 22.95 -21.25
N GLU A 287 -2.34 22.37 -20.11
CA GLU A 287 -1.98 23.17 -18.91
C GLU A 287 -0.46 23.43 -18.83
N THR A 288 -0.06 24.69 -18.67
CA THR A 288 1.32 25.06 -18.36
C THR A 288 1.72 24.60 -16.96
N PRO A 289 2.97 24.12 -16.74
CA PRO A 289 3.44 23.57 -15.46
C PRO A 289 3.50 24.58 -14.29
N THR A 290 3.05 25.82 -14.50
CA THR A 290 3.13 26.92 -13.51
C THR A 290 2.04 26.86 -12.44
N ASN A 291 0.95 26.15 -12.67
CA ASN A 291 -0.08 25.94 -11.65
C ASN A 291 0.08 24.54 -11.06
N LYS A 292 0.78 24.44 -9.93
CA LYS A 292 0.79 23.24 -9.07
C LYS A 292 -0.61 22.98 -8.50
N LYS A 293 -1.56 22.56 -9.34
CA LYS A 293 -2.83 22.02 -8.85
C LYS A 293 -2.51 20.73 -8.11
N GLN A 294 -2.97 20.65 -6.87
CA GLN A 294 -2.85 19.47 -6.02
C GLN A 294 -3.44 18.26 -6.74
N ILE A 295 -2.64 17.21 -6.91
CA ILE A 295 -3.09 15.97 -7.55
C ILE A 295 -4.14 15.33 -6.65
N HIS A 296 -5.26 14.96 -7.26
CA HIS A 296 -6.31 14.23 -6.57
C HIS A 296 -5.98 12.74 -6.58
N TRP A 297 -5.71 12.19 -5.41
CA TRP A 297 -5.42 10.77 -5.20
C TRP A 297 -6.57 10.09 -4.46
N PRO A 298 -6.98 8.87 -4.82
CA PRO A 298 -6.50 8.07 -5.96
C PRO A 298 -6.98 8.61 -7.32
N ALA A 299 -6.08 8.60 -8.31
CA ALA A 299 -6.37 9.07 -9.67
C ALA A 299 -7.06 8.01 -10.54
N LEU A 300 -6.77 6.74 -10.27
CA LEU A 300 -7.42 5.57 -10.86
C LEU A 300 -8.34 4.97 -9.79
N LYS A 301 -9.63 4.82 -10.10
CA LYS A 301 -10.60 4.22 -9.18
C LYS A 301 -10.98 2.84 -9.70
N TRP A 302 -10.76 1.82 -8.88
CA TRP A 302 -11.01 0.42 -9.19
C TRP A 302 -12.49 0.05 -9.04
N SER A 303 -12.99 -0.79 -9.94
CA SER A 303 -14.27 -1.47 -9.70
C SER A 303 -14.14 -2.42 -8.50
N PRO A 304 -15.21 -2.66 -7.74
CA PRO A 304 -15.13 -3.43 -6.51
C PRO A 304 -14.86 -4.94 -6.73
N ASP A 305 -14.91 -5.39 -7.98
CA ASP A 305 -14.59 -6.76 -8.42
C ASP A 305 -13.26 -6.86 -9.17
N ASP A 306 -12.45 -5.80 -9.19
CA ASP A 306 -11.15 -5.71 -9.87
C ASP A 306 -11.16 -6.05 -11.37
N LYS A 307 -12.32 -5.96 -12.05
CA LYS A 307 -12.41 -6.20 -13.50
C LYS A 307 -12.16 -4.95 -14.34
N TYR A 308 -12.38 -3.79 -13.74
CA TYR A 308 -12.26 -2.51 -14.43
C TYR A 308 -11.50 -1.51 -13.57
N VAL A 309 -10.75 -0.63 -14.23
CA VAL A 309 -10.15 0.54 -13.62
C VAL A 309 -10.55 1.77 -14.41
N ALA A 310 -11.03 2.79 -13.72
CA ALA A 310 -11.51 4.01 -14.35
C ALA A 310 -10.61 5.19 -14.03
N ARG A 311 -10.35 6.01 -15.04
CA ARG A 311 -9.61 7.27 -14.94
C ARG A 311 -10.53 8.43 -15.28
N LEU A 312 -10.46 9.48 -14.49
CA LEU A 312 -11.14 10.74 -14.77
C LEU A 312 -10.24 11.69 -15.58
N THR A 313 -10.74 12.18 -16.70
CA THR A 313 -10.23 13.41 -17.34
C THR A 313 -11.22 14.52 -17.01
N ARG A 314 -10.87 15.33 -16.00
CA ARG A 314 -11.75 16.38 -15.45
C ARG A 314 -12.27 17.28 -16.56
N GLY A 315 -13.58 17.53 -16.56
CA GLY A 315 -14.28 18.37 -17.51
C GLY A 315 -14.62 17.69 -18.85
N GLN A 316 -14.16 16.47 -19.13
CA GLN A 316 -14.29 15.89 -20.48
C GLN A 316 -14.87 14.48 -20.52
N MET A 317 -14.29 13.51 -19.80
CA MET A 317 -14.65 12.10 -19.94
C MET A 317 -14.18 11.22 -18.79
N ILE A 318 -14.81 10.05 -18.67
CA ILE A 318 -14.35 8.93 -17.85
C ILE A 318 -13.87 7.81 -18.77
N SER A 319 -12.60 7.42 -18.64
CA SER A 319 -11.99 6.33 -19.39
C SER A 319 -11.95 5.08 -18.53
N VAL A 320 -12.67 4.03 -18.95
CA VAL A 320 -12.73 2.75 -18.23
C VAL A 320 -11.92 1.70 -18.97
N TYR A 321 -10.90 1.16 -18.33
CA TYR A 321 -10.01 0.13 -18.86
C TYR A 321 -10.39 -1.23 -18.29
N GLU A 322 -10.33 -2.25 -19.13
CA GLU A 322 -10.52 -3.65 -18.74
C GLU A 322 -9.17 -4.28 -18.40
N VAL A 323 -9.07 -4.87 -17.22
CA VAL A 323 -7.87 -5.56 -16.74
C VAL A 323 -8.00 -7.07 -16.95
N PRO A 324 -6.89 -7.81 -17.20
CA PRO A 324 -5.49 -7.36 -17.15
C PRO A 324 -4.98 -6.66 -18.42
N GLY A 325 -5.70 -6.73 -19.55
CA GLY A 325 -5.19 -6.24 -20.84
C GLY A 325 -5.03 -4.71 -20.95
N MET A 326 -5.58 -3.94 -20.00
CA MET A 326 -5.59 -2.48 -19.97
C MET A 326 -6.15 -1.83 -21.24
N HIS A 327 -7.01 -2.53 -21.96
CA HIS A 327 -7.69 -1.98 -23.14
C HIS A 327 -8.87 -1.11 -22.71
N LEU A 328 -9.15 -0.04 -23.46
CA LEU A 328 -10.32 0.79 -23.20
C LEU A 328 -11.59 -0.02 -23.49
N HIS A 329 -12.46 -0.17 -22.49
CA HIS A 329 -13.67 -0.99 -22.60
C HIS A 329 -14.55 -0.48 -23.75
N GLY A 330 -14.92 -1.35 -24.68
CA GLY A 330 -15.69 -0.99 -25.87
C GLY A 330 -14.99 0.00 -26.82
N LYS A 331 -13.65 0.13 -26.72
CA LYS A 331 -12.79 1.04 -27.52
C LYS A 331 -13.21 2.52 -27.47
N LYS A 332 -14.05 2.92 -26.52
CA LYS A 332 -14.58 4.28 -26.38
C LYS A 332 -14.69 4.67 -24.91
N SER A 333 -14.15 5.84 -24.57
CA SER A 333 -14.36 6.50 -23.27
C SER A 333 -15.81 6.94 -23.13
N LEU A 334 -16.27 7.06 -21.89
CA LEU A 334 -17.55 7.68 -21.56
C LEU A 334 -17.36 9.20 -21.67
N LYS A 335 -17.68 9.76 -22.84
CA LYS A 335 -17.66 11.22 -23.05
C LYS A 335 -18.78 11.84 -22.22
N ILE A 336 -18.40 12.53 -21.15
CA ILE A 336 -19.31 13.17 -20.21
C ILE A 336 -18.75 14.58 -20.01
N GLU A 337 -19.29 15.51 -20.78
CA GLU A 337 -18.87 16.91 -20.72
C GLU A 337 -19.08 17.48 -19.31
N GLY A 338 -18.05 18.15 -18.79
CA GLY A 338 -18.10 18.79 -17.48
C GLY A 338 -17.83 17.90 -16.27
N VAL A 339 -17.64 16.59 -16.42
CA VAL A 339 -17.50 15.67 -15.28
C VAL A 339 -16.39 16.09 -14.30
N GLN A 340 -16.73 16.24 -13.02
CA GLN A 340 -15.77 16.72 -11.99
C GLN A 340 -15.27 15.63 -11.08
N ASP A 341 -16.11 14.65 -10.75
CA ASP A 341 -15.75 13.49 -9.95
C ASP A 341 -16.68 12.31 -10.23
N PHE A 342 -16.21 11.11 -9.92
CA PHE A 342 -16.97 9.87 -10.01
C PHE A 342 -16.54 8.87 -8.94
N GLU A 343 -17.43 8.00 -8.50
CA GLU A 343 -17.13 6.93 -7.55
C GLU A 343 -17.80 5.63 -7.95
N TRP A 344 -17.11 4.51 -7.73
CA TRP A 344 -17.71 3.18 -7.87
C TRP A 344 -18.55 2.85 -6.65
N CYS A 345 -19.70 2.23 -6.87
CA CYS A 345 -20.47 1.64 -5.79
C CYS A 345 -19.68 0.46 -5.20
N PRO A 346 -19.41 0.45 -3.89
CA PRO A 346 -18.82 -0.71 -3.21
C PRO A 346 -19.71 -1.95 -3.37
N LEU A 347 -19.08 -3.12 -3.36
CA LEU A 347 -19.78 -4.41 -3.42
C LEU A 347 -20.03 -4.93 -1.99
N GLY A 348 -21.29 -5.04 -1.61
CA GLY A 348 -21.69 -5.52 -0.30
C GLY A 348 -21.44 -7.02 -0.10
N ASP A 349 -21.48 -7.46 1.15
CA ASP A 349 -21.25 -8.85 1.55
C ASP A 349 -22.25 -9.79 0.84
N LYS A 350 -23.51 -9.35 0.67
CA LYS A 350 -24.55 -10.09 -0.06
C LYS A 350 -24.25 -10.26 -1.55
N ASP A 351 -23.77 -9.21 -2.21
CA ASP A 351 -23.48 -9.26 -3.65
C ASP A 351 -22.26 -10.14 -3.95
N LYS A 352 -21.26 -10.10 -3.06
CA LYS A 352 -20.06 -10.97 -3.14
C LYS A 352 -20.41 -12.45 -3.05
N GLU A 353 -21.36 -12.82 -2.18
CA GLU A 353 -21.86 -14.18 -2.09
C GLU A 353 -22.64 -14.60 -3.34
N GLU A 354 -23.54 -13.75 -3.85
CA GLU A 354 -24.29 -14.02 -5.08
C GLU A 354 -23.35 -14.23 -6.28
N THR A 355 -22.19 -13.57 -6.28
CA THR A 355 -21.15 -13.73 -7.31
C THR A 355 -20.34 -15.04 -7.18
N LYS A 356 -20.26 -15.60 -5.97
CA LYS A 356 -19.52 -16.85 -5.66
C LYS A 356 -20.40 -18.12 -5.62
N GLY A 357 -21.72 -17.97 -5.70
CA GLY A 357 -22.67 -19.08 -5.62
C GLY A 357 -22.61 -20.05 -6.80
N ASP A 358 -22.96 -21.31 -6.54
CA ASP A 358 -22.92 -22.43 -7.46
C ASP A 358 -23.76 -22.17 -8.74
N ALA A 359 -23.23 -22.54 -9.90
CA ALA A 359 -23.76 -22.20 -11.23
C ALA A 359 -25.20 -22.71 -11.51
N GLY A 360 -25.76 -23.53 -10.62
CA GLY A 360 -27.09 -24.15 -10.75
C GLY A 360 -28.29 -23.28 -10.36
N LYS A 361 -28.11 -22.13 -9.68
CA LYS A 361 -29.21 -21.19 -9.35
C LYS A 361 -28.77 -19.72 -9.48
N ALA A 362 -28.12 -19.38 -10.59
CA ALA A 362 -27.61 -18.03 -10.83
C ALA A 362 -28.76 -17.01 -11.01
N LYS A 363 -29.13 -16.34 -9.91
CA LYS A 363 -29.74 -15.02 -9.98
C LYS A 363 -28.70 -14.11 -10.66
N LYS A 364 -29.07 -13.39 -11.71
CA LYS A 364 -28.16 -12.54 -12.51
C LYS A 364 -27.38 -11.62 -11.56
N ALA A 365 -26.07 -11.78 -11.49
CA ALA A 365 -25.19 -10.96 -10.65
C ALA A 365 -25.42 -9.48 -10.98
N ARG A 366 -25.53 -8.65 -9.94
CA ARG A 366 -25.73 -7.21 -10.09
C ARG A 366 -24.51 -6.63 -10.82
N GLU A 367 -24.76 -5.85 -11.87
CA GLU A 367 -23.72 -5.12 -12.58
C GLU A 367 -23.06 -4.09 -11.66
N ASN A 368 -21.80 -3.76 -11.95
CA ASN A 368 -21.11 -2.68 -11.25
C ASN A 368 -21.84 -1.36 -11.49
N MET A 369 -21.80 -0.45 -10.52
CA MET A 369 -22.45 0.85 -10.62
C MET A 369 -21.46 1.96 -10.39
N LEU A 370 -21.58 3.02 -11.16
CA LEU A 370 -20.75 4.21 -11.09
C LEU A 370 -21.65 5.42 -10.89
N ALA A 371 -21.34 6.26 -9.89
CA ALA A 371 -21.94 7.56 -9.70
C ALA A 371 -20.98 8.64 -10.20
N TYR A 372 -21.48 9.63 -10.92
CA TYR A 372 -20.69 10.81 -11.30
C TYR A 372 -21.54 12.06 -11.22
N TRP A 373 -20.87 13.21 -11.16
CA TRP A 373 -21.56 14.50 -11.21
C TRP A 373 -20.94 15.47 -12.21
N THR A 374 -21.80 16.32 -12.77
CA THR A 374 -21.45 17.42 -13.67
C THR A 374 -21.96 18.73 -13.08
N PRO A 375 -21.18 19.83 -13.15
CA PRO A 375 -21.58 21.14 -12.68
C PRO A 375 -22.56 21.77 -13.67
N GLU A 376 -23.05 22.96 -13.34
CA GLU A 376 -23.82 23.78 -14.27
C GLU A 376 -22.91 24.25 -15.41
N ILE A 377 -23.31 23.92 -16.65
CA ILE A 377 -22.60 24.32 -17.86
C ILE A 377 -23.62 24.89 -18.83
N ASP A 378 -23.37 26.12 -19.28
CA ASP A 378 -24.27 26.90 -20.14
C ASP A 378 -25.70 26.94 -19.59
N ASN A 379 -26.66 26.33 -20.31
CA ASN A 379 -28.07 26.25 -19.94
C ASN A 379 -28.46 24.89 -19.30
N GLN A 380 -27.48 24.02 -19.01
CA GLN A 380 -27.74 22.72 -18.39
C GLN A 380 -27.53 22.79 -16.87
N PRO A 381 -28.49 22.28 -16.07
CA PRO A 381 -28.33 22.23 -14.62
C PRO A 381 -27.24 21.25 -14.22
N ALA A 382 -26.68 21.43 -13.01
CA ALA A 382 -25.83 20.43 -12.40
C ALA A 382 -26.60 19.11 -12.29
N ARG A 383 -25.90 17.98 -12.49
CA ARG A 383 -26.54 16.67 -12.49
C ARG A 383 -25.70 15.65 -11.77
N VAL A 384 -26.35 14.83 -10.96
CA VAL A 384 -25.81 13.58 -10.44
C VAL A 384 -26.43 12.44 -11.23
N THR A 385 -25.60 11.51 -11.71
CA THR A 385 -26.04 10.36 -12.51
C THR A 385 -25.54 9.06 -11.90
N LEU A 386 -26.44 8.09 -11.74
CA LEU A 386 -26.13 6.69 -11.50
C LEU A 386 -26.11 5.93 -12.83
N LEU A 387 -25.00 5.27 -13.12
CA LEU A 387 -24.75 4.52 -14.35
C LEU A 387 -24.43 3.06 -14.01
N SER A 388 -25.10 2.12 -14.65
CA SER A 388 -24.72 0.70 -14.61
C SER A 388 -23.58 0.43 -15.58
N PHE A 389 -22.63 -0.41 -15.19
CA PHE A 389 -21.47 -0.79 -15.99
C PHE A 389 -21.27 -2.30 -15.91
N PRO A 390 -21.10 -3.01 -17.05
CA PRO A 390 -20.68 -2.53 -18.36
C PRO A 390 -21.80 -2.12 -19.33
N SER A 391 -23.08 -2.28 -18.98
CA SER A 391 -24.20 -1.97 -19.89
C SER A 391 -24.31 -0.50 -20.29
N ARG A 392 -23.70 0.42 -19.52
CA ARG A 392 -23.76 1.88 -19.69
C ARG A 392 -25.20 2.41 -19.63
N THR A 393 -26.08 1.71 -18.94
CA THR A 393 -27.47 2.11 -18.76
C THR A 393 -27.56 3.16 -17.65
N ILE A 394 -28.22 4.28 -17.95
CA ILE A 394 -28.47 5.32 -16.94
C ILE A 394 -29.61 4.80 -16.05
N LEU A 395 -29.31 4.61 -14.77
CA LEU A 395 -30.25 4.06 -13.79
C LEU A 395 -31.09 5.17 -13.15
N ARG A 396 -30.45 6.28 -12.79
CA ARG A 396 -31.11 7.43 -12.16
C ARG A 396 -30.33 8.71 -12.45
N GLN A 397 -31.05 9.80 -12.64
CA GLN A 397 -30.48 11.14 -12.75
C GLN A 397 -31.23 12.12 -11.85
N LYS A 398 -30.50 13.00 -11.17
CA LYS A 398 -31.05 14.08 -10.34
C LYS A 398 -30.43 15.39 -10.80
N ASN A 399 -31.27 16.34 -11.19
CA ASN A 399 -30.83 17.70 -11.52
C ASN A 399 -30.80 18.56 -10.24
N LEU A 400 -29.79 19.41 -10.16
CA LEU A 400 -29.50 20.32 -9.05
C LEU A 400 -29.26 21.73 -9.61
N PHE A 401 -29.43 22.76 -8.76
CA PHE A 401 -29.34 24.17 -9.19
C PHE A 401 -28.57 25.00 -8.15
N ASN A 402 -27.90 26.06 -8.58
CA ASN A 402 -26.99 26.87 -7.75
C ASN A 402 -25.96 26.02 -6.99
N VAL A 403 -25.35 25.04 -7.68
CA VAL A 403 -24.37 24.12 -7.08
C VAL A 403 -22.97 24.72 -7.14
N THR A 404 -22.25 24.66 -6.02
CA THR A 404 -20.83 24.99 -5.95
C THR A 404 -19.97 23.74 -6.05
N GLU A 405 -20.27 22.71 -5.25
CA GLU A 405 -19.50 21.47 -5.19
C GLU A 405 -20.42 20.30 -4.83
N CYS A 406 -20.13 19.11 -5.36
CA CYS A 406 -20.73 17.85 -4.92
C CYS A 406 -19.64 16.89 -4.47
N LYS A 407 -19.84 16.24 -3.31
CA LYS A 407 -19.03 15.10 -2.85
C LYS A 407 -19.88 13.84 -2.72
N LEU A 408 -19.36 12.72 -3.20
CA LEU A 408 -20.06 11.44 -3.28
C LEU A 408 -19.63 10.54 -2.11
N TYR A 409 -20.58 10.10 -1.27
CA TYR A 409 -20.32 9.23 -0.12
C TYR A 409 -21.14 7.94 -0.23
N TRP A 410 -20.47 6.84 -0.53
CA TRP A 410 -21.08 5.51 -0.57
C TRP A 410 -21.10 4.86 0.80
N GLN A 411 -22.21 4.22 1.14
CA GLN A 411 -22.25 3.30 2.27
C GLN A 411 -21.47 2.01 1.90
N ASN A 412 -20.76 1.42 2.86
CA ASN A 412 -19.77 0.36 2.59
C ASN A 412 -20.34 -0.95 2.01
N GLN A 413 -21.65 -1.19 2.10
CA GLN A 413 -22.39 -2.30 1.48
C GLN A 413 -23.06 -1.91 0.15
N GLY A 414 -22.92 -0.66 -0.31
CA GLY A 414 -23.49 -0.17 -1.56
C GLY A 414 -25.02 -0.04 -1.52
N ASP A 415 -25.59 0.11 -0.32
CA ASP A 415 -27.05 0.22 -0.13
C ASP A 415 -27.55 1.66 -0.32
N PHE A 416 -26.74 2.64 0.07
CA PHE A 416 -27.03 4.06 0.01
C PHE A 416 -25.87 4.85 -0.61
N LEU A 417 -26.21 5.90 -1.34
CA LEU A 417 -25.29 6.96 -1.76
C LEU A 417 -25.80 8.29 -1.22
N CYS A 418 -24.99 9.00 -0.45
CA CYS A 418 -25.25 10.39 -0.13
C CYS A 418 -24.42 11.28 -1.05
N VAL A 419 -25.07 12.25 -1.70
CA VAL A 419 -24.37 13.35 -2.36
C VAL A 419 -24.47 14.58 -1.49
N LYS A 420 -23.34 15.00 -0.94
CA LYS A 420 -23.22 16.27 -0.21
C LYS A 420 -23.11 17.38 -1.23
N VAL A 421 -24.14 18.21 -1.33
CA VAL A 421 -24.24 19.30 -2.31
C VAL A 421 -24.09 20.63 -1.58
N ASP A 422 -22.97 21.31 -1.80
CA ASP A 422 -22.78 22.68 -1.34
C ASP A 422 -23.45 23.62 -2.32
N ARG A 423 -24.54 24.26 -1.88
CA ARG A 423 -25.36 25.17 -2.68
C ARG A 423 -25.09 26.60 -2.27
N HIS A 424 -25.04 27.49 -3.24
CA HIS A 424 -24.96 28.92 -2.98
C HIS A 424 -26.31 29.59 -3.15
N THR A 425 -26.53 30.68 -2.40
CA THR A 425 -27.67 31.57 -2.66
C THR A 425 -27.50 32.28 -4.01
N LYS A 426 -28.59 32.78 -4.60
CA LYS A 426 -28.53 33.52 -5.88
C LYS A 426 -27.52 34.68 -5.89
N THR A 427 -27.27 35.28 -4.72
CA THR A 427 -26.30 36.37 -4.53
C THR A 427 -24.85 35.89 -4.36
N LYS A 428 -24.63 34.57 -4.27
CA LYS A 428 -23.34 33.89 -4.01
C LYS A 428 -22.66 34.30 -2.69
N LYS A 429 -23.42 34.90 -1.75
CA LYS A 429 -22.88 35.40 -0.48
C LYS A 429 -22.85 34.36 0.63
N SER A 430 -23.73 33.36 0.56
CA SER A 430 -23.85 32.32 1.57
C SER A 430 -23.94 30.95 0.90
N ILE A 431 -23.34 29.96 1.56
CA ILE A 431 -23.34 28.56 1.17
C ILE A 431 -24.14 27.80 2.22
N PHE A 432 -25.01 26.90 1.78
CA PHE A 432 -25.77 25.96 2.61
C PHE A 432 -25.66 24.57 1.99
N CYS A 433 -25.92 23.53 2.78
CA CYS A 433 -25.70 22.16 2.36
C CYS A 433 -27.02 21.41 2.18
N ASN A 434 -27.16 20.71 1.05
CA ASN A 434 -28.21 19.71 0.86
C ASN A 434 -27.57 18.33 0.78
N LEU A 435 -28.14 17.37 1.51
CA LEU A 435 -27.77 15.96 1.38
C LEU A 435 -28.82 15.27 0.51
N GLU A 436 -28.41 14.81 -0.67
CA GLU A 436 -29.25 14.05 -1.58
C GLU A 436 -28.94 12.56 -1.42
N ILE A 437 -29.83 11.83 -0.74
CA ILE A 437 -29.62 10.44 -0.36
C ILE A 437 -30.38 9.51 -1.32
N PHE A 438 -29.63 8.75 -2.11
CA PHE A 438 -30.13 7.74 -3.05
C PHE A 438 -30.21 6.38 -2.36
N ARG A 439 -31.37 5.72 -2.46
CA ARG A 439 -31.53 4.33 -1.99
C ARG A 439 -31.37 3.39 -3.14
N VAL A 440 -30.21 2.74 -3.20
CA VAL A 440 -29.76 2.04 -4.41
C VAL A 440 -30.33 0.62 -4.53
N ARG A 441 -30.82 0.07 -3.42
CA ARG A 441 -31.48 -1.25 -3.39
C ARG A 441 -32.97 -1.20 -3.66
N GLU A 442 -33.58 -0.03 -3.59
CA GLU A 442 -35.01 0.16 -3.80
C GLU A 442 -35.31 0.39 -5.28
N LYS A 443 -36.53 0.00 -5.71
CA LYS A 443 -36.97 0.17 -7.09
C LYS A 443 -37.00 1.67 -7.43
N ASP A 444 -36.60 2.00 -8.66
CA ASP A 444 -36.59 3.36 -9.21
C ASP A 444 -35.63 4.36 -8.53
N TYR A 445 -34.76 3.87 -7.61
CA TYR A 445 -33.72 4.64 -6.94
C TYR A 445 -34.25 5.93 -6.30
N PRO A 446 -35.15 5.83 -5.29
CA PRO A 446 -35.72 7.00 -4.66
C PRO A 446 -34.63 7.87 -4.06
N VAL A 447 -34.83 9.19 -4.16
CA VAL A 447 -33.90 10.22 -3.70
C VAL A 447 -34.59 11.05 -2.65
N GLU A 448 -34.03 11.04 -1.45
CA GLU A 448 -34.46 11.88 -0.35
C GLU A 448 -33.55 13.11 -0.24
N VAL A 449 -34.13 14.24 0.14
CA VAL A 449 -33.39 15.50 0.32
C VAL A 449 -33.46 15.92 1.78
N VAL A 450 -32.30 16.01 2.42
CA VAL A 450 -32.16 16.61 3.75
C VAL A 450 -31.50 17.98 3.59
N GLU A 451 -32.25 19.05 3.87
CA GLU A 451 -31.77 20.43 3.77
C GLU A 451 -31.16 20.89 5.09
N LEU A 452 -29.94 21.43 5.03
CA LEU A 452 -29.19 21.92 6.19
C LEU A 452 -28.87 23.40 5.98
N LYS A 453 -29.04 24.17 7.05
CA LYS A 453 -28.74 25.62 7.03
C LYS A 453 -27.24 25.88 7.06
N ASP A 454 -26.51 25.04 7.78
CA ASP A 454 -25.09 25.21 8.04
C ASP A 454 -24.23 24.43 7.04
N THR A 455 -22.96 24.80 6.94
CA THR A 455 -22.03 24.13 6.03
C THR A 455 -21.58 22.82 6.65
N VAL A 456 -21.68 21.72 5.90
CA VAL A 456 -21.22 20.39 6.34
C VAL A 456 -19.74 20.21 6.00
N THR A 457 -18.92 20.01 7.02
CA THR A 457 -17.47 19.82 6.89
C THR A 457 -17.09 18.36 6.71
N ASP A 458 -17.79 17.45 7.40
CA ASP A 458 -17.54 16.00 7.34
C ASP A 458 -18.87 15.22 7.30
N PHE A 459 -18.86 14.08 6.60
CA PHE A 459 -20.00 13.18 6.46
C PHE A 459 -19.51 11.74 6.55
N SER A 460 -20.16 10.91 7.36
CA SER A 460 -19.75 9.52 7.54
C SER A 460 -20.93 8.57 7.73
N TRP A 461 -21.04 7.57 6.85
CA TRP A 461 -22.01 6.48 6.97
C TRP A 461 -21.61 5.49 8.06
N GLU A 462 -22.60 4.98 8.78
CA GLU A 462 -22.40 3.82 9.65
C GLU A 462 -22.08 2.56 8.82
N PRO A 463 -20.94 1.89 9.05
CA PRO A 463 -20.60 0.64 8.38
C PRO A 463 -21.65 -0.44 8.67
N LYS A 464 -22.15 -1.09 7.62
CA LYS A 464 -23.19 -2.14 7.69
C LYS A 464 -24.51 -1.68 8.34
N GLY A 465 -24.69 -0.38 8.52
CA GLY A 465 -25.89 0.24 9.08
C GLY A 465 -26.64 1.11 8.08
N GLU A 466 -27.73 1.71 8.58
CA GLU A 466 -28.57 2.68 7.87
C GLU A 466 -28.49 4.08 8.51
N ARG A 467 -27.59 4.30 9.47
CA ARG A 467 -27.37 5.60 10.11
C ARG A 467 -26.22 6.34 9.44
N PHE A 468 -26.21 7.66 9.59
CA PHE A 468 -25.05 8.47 9.27
C PHE A 468 -24.91 9.62 10.26
N ALA A 469 -23.71 10.17 10.32
CA ALA A 469 -23.41 11.36 11.10
C ALA A 469 -22.80 12.42 10.20
N ILE A 470 -23.05 13.68 10.57
CA ILE A 470 -22.48 14.85 9.92
C ILE A 470 -21.85 15.77 10.95
N ILE A 471 -20.79 16.45 10.53
CA ILE A 471 -20.24 17.61 11.23
C ILE A 471 -20.61 18.83 10.43
N SER A 472 -21.29 19.78 11.07
CA SER A 472 -21.64 21.07 10.49
C SER A 472 -21.06 22.22 11.29
N SER A 473 -20.81 23.34 10.63
CA SER A 473 -20.37 24.57 11.29
C SER A 473 -20.99 25.79 10.61
N ASN A 474 -21.34 26.77 11.43
CA ASN A 474 -21.73 28.12 11.04
C ASN A 474 -20.72 29.17 11.52
N ASP A 475 -19.55 28.73 11.99
CA ASP A 475 -18.49 29.61 12.47
C ASP A 475 -17.99 30.50 11.31
N PRO A 476 -17.99 31.84 11.46
CA PRO A 476 -17.48 32.74 10.42
C PRO A 476 -16.02 32.51 10.05
N ASN A 477 -15.23 31.86 10.92
CA ASN A 477 -13.84 31.52 10.68
C ASN A 477 -13.67 30.23 9.86
N LEU A 478 -14.77 29.54 9.52
CA LEU A 478 -14.73 28.33 8.70
C LEU A 478 -14.11 28.62 7.32
N GLY A 479 -12.99 27.97 7.02
CA GLY A 479 -12.26 28.11 5.75
C GLY A 479 -11.05 29.05 5.79
N ASN A 480 -10.91 29.88 6.83
CA ASN A 480 -9.68 30.63 7.09
C ASN A 480 -9.44 30.79 8.60
N PRO A 481 -9.22 29.67 9.33
CA PRO A 481 -8.93 29.73 10.75
C PRO A 481 -7.57 30.41 10.95
N GLY A 482 -7.56 31.54 11.65
CA GLY A 482 -6.33 32.14 12.13
C GLY A 482 -5.57 31.15 13.05
N PRO A 483 -4.25 31.31 13.22
CA PRO A 483 -3.46 30.45 14.10
C PRO A 483 -4.05 30.40 15.51
N GLY A 484 -4.33 29.20 16.03
CA GLY A 484 -4.87 28.99 17.37
C GLY A 484 -6.38 29.21 17.52
N ILE A 485 -7.12 29.47 16.44
CA ILE A 485 -8.59 29.55 16.46
C ILE A 485 -9.17 28.14 16.33
N THR A 486 -9.93 27.72 17.35
CA THR A 486 -10.70 26.49 17.32
C THR A 486 -12.08 26.76 16.72
N ILE A 487 -12.39 26.09 15.61
CA ILE A 487 -13.70 26.18 14.94
C ILE A 487 -14.73 25.44 15.79
N LYS A 488 -15.87 26.09 16.07
CA LYS A 488 -17.00 25.42 16.70
C LYS A 488 -17.79 24.60 15.69
N THR A 489 -18.12 23.38 16.05
CA THR A 489 -18.83 22.43 15.20
C THR A 489 -19.99 21.79 15.96
N ASP A 490 -21.02 21.40 15.21
CA ASP A 490 -22.15 20.62 15.71
C ASP A 490 -22.13 19.26 15.04
N VAL A 491 -22.36 18.20 15.81
CA VAL A 491 -22.42 16.83 15.29
C VAL A 491 -23.86 16.34 15.32
N SER A 492 -24.40 15.94 14.17
CA SER A 492 -25.78 15.47 14.06
C SER A 492 -25.87 14.05 13.54
N PHE A 493 -26.64 13.21 14.22
CA PHE A 493 -26.91 11.82 13.84
C PHE A 493 -28.25 11.69 13.16
N TYR A 494 -28.33 10.92 12.09
CA TYR A 494 -29.54 10.66 11.31
C TYR A 494 -29.77 9.16 11.16
N GLN A 495 -31.04 8.76 11.13
CA GLN A 495 -31.45 7.37 10.91
C GLN A 495 -32.67 7.29 10.02
N LEU A 496 -32.72 6.25 9.19
CA LEU A 496 -33.89 5.91 8.40
C LEU A 496 -35.02 5.44 9.33
N GLU A 497 -36.05 6.27 9.50
CA GLU A 497 -37.28 5.88 10.18
C GLU A 497 -38.11 5.04 9.20
N ARG A 498 -38.49 3.83 9.60
CA ARG A 498 -39.43 2.96 8.84
C ARG A 498 -40.82 2.89 9.49
N ALA A 499 -40.97 3.52 10.66
CA ALA A 499 -42.21 3.52 11.42
C ALA A 499 -43.26 4.40 10.73
N GLY A 500 -44.52 3.94 10.71
CA GLY A 500 -45.63 4.71 10.13
C GLY A 500 -45.67 4.76 8.60
N GLY A 501 -44.91 3.90 7.90
CA GLY A 501 -44.94 3.78 6.43
C GLY A 501 -44.21 4.90 5.67
N LYS A 502 -43.68 5.89 6.39
CA LYS A 502 -42.68 6.81 5.86
C LYS A 502 -41.33 6.13 6.00
N ASN A 503 -40.63 5.97 4.88
CA ASN A 503 -39.23 5.57 4.87
C ASN A 503 -38.49 6.87 4.62
N ASP A 504 -38.14 7.64 5.63
CA ASP A 504 -37.44 8.93 5.50
C ASP A 504 -36.33 9.02 6.57
N PHE A 505 -35.20 9.66 6.25
CA PHE A 505 -34.12 9.94 7.18
C PHE A 505 -34.50 11.08 8.12
N ARG A 506 -34.54 10.77 9.41
CA ARG A 506 -34.85 11.74 10.46
C ARG A 506 -33.65 11.96 11.37
N LEU A 507 -33.50 13.21 11.82
CA LEU A 507 -32.53 13.58 12.85
C LEU A 507 -32.82 12.79 14.14
N LEU A 508 -31.82 12.09 14.65
CA LEU A 508 -31.83 11.41 15.95
C LEU A 508 -31.48 12.38 17.06
N ARG A 509 -30.31 12.99 16.98
CA ARG A 509 -29.76 13.90 18.00
C ARG A 509 -28.71 14.81 17.40
N THR A 510 -28.68 16.04 17.87
CA THR A 510 -27.60 17.01 17.60
C THR A 510 -26.82 17.23 18.88
N LEU A 511 -25.50 17.22 18.77
CA LEU A 511 -24.54 17.54 19.81
C LEU A 511 -23.93 18.92 19.47
N PRO A 512 -24.44 20.01 20.05
CA PRO A 512 -24.01 21.36 19.70
C PRO A 512 -22.69 21.75 20.38
N ALA A 513 -22.03 22.77 19.82
CA ALA A 513 -20.90 23.49 20.42
C ALA A 513 -19.68 22.61 20.76
N ARG A 514 -19.35 21.67 19.87
CA ARG A 514 -18.16 20.82 19.91
C ARG A 514 -17.01 21.45 19.13
N THR A 515 -15.87 20.75 19.12
CA THR A 515 -14.68 21.08 18.31
C THR A 515 -14.29 19.93 17.38
N SER A 516 -15.08 18.86 17.37
CA SER A 516 -14.82 17.65 16.59
C SER A 516 -14.80 17.97 15.10
N ASN A 517 -13.83 17.40 14.38
CA ASN A 517 -13.67 17.57 12.94
C ASN A 517 -13.55 16.24 12.18
N ALA A 518 -13.57 15.11 12.88
CA ALA A 518 -13.54 13.77 12.29
C ALA A 518 -14.56 12.83 12.95
N ILE A 519 -15.32 12.11 12.12
CA ILE A 519 -16.23 11.03 12.56
C ILE A 519 -15.63 9.67 12.20
N ARG A 520 -15.35 8.84 13.21
CA ARG A 520 -14.81 7.48 13.02
C ARG A 520 -15.75 6.43 13.60
N TRP A 521 -16.49 5.76 12.71
CA TRP A 521 -17.35 4.64 13.09
C TRP A 521 -16.57 3.34 13.27
N SER A 522 -17.00 2.52 14.23
CA SER A 522 -16.55 1.14 14.32
C SER A 522 -16.93 0.37 13.04
N PRO A 523 -16.06 -0.50 12.49
CA PRO A 523 -16.36 -1.34 11.33
C PRO A 523 -17.54 -2.32 11.52
N ARG A 524 -18.10 -2.41 12.72
CA ARG A 524 -19.32 -3.17 13.05
C ARG A 524 -20.57 -2.29 13.18
N GLY A 525 -20.43 -0.97 13.09
CA GLY A 525 -21.48 -0.01 13.43
C GLY A 525 -21.62 0.16 14.94
N ARG A 526 -22.74 0.73 15.38
CA ARG A 526 -23.13 1.03 16.77
C ARG A 526 -22.27 2.08 17.48
N HIS A 527 -20.96 1.86 17.54
CA HIS A 527 -20.02 2.76 18.22
C HIS A 527 -19.42 3.76 17.24
N VAL A 528 -19.26 5.00 17.71
CA VAL A 528 -18.63 6.08 16.95
C VAL A 528 -17.72 6.91 17.85
N VAL A 529 -16.59 7.33 17.30
CA VAL A 529 -15.67 8.24 17.96
C VAL A 529 -15.70 9.58 17.23
N LEU A 530 -15.95 10.63 18.00
CA LEU A 530 -15.83 12.01 17.55
C LEU A 530 -14.48 12.54 18.01
N ALA A 531 -13.64 12.93 17.06
CA ALA A 531 -12.27 13.36 17.35
C ALA A 531 -12.01 14.78 16.86
N THR A 532 -11.14 15.49 17.58
CA THR A 532 -10.51 16.73 17.10
C THR A 532 -9.08 16.41 16.68
N VAL A 533 -8.85 16.29 15.38
CA VAL A 533 -7.58 15.84 14.79
C VAL A 533 -6.83 17.00 14.16
N GLY A 534 -5.51 17.05 14.31
CA GLY A 534 -4.63 18.05 13.68
C GLY A 534 -4.74 19.47 14.27
N SER A 535 -5.37 19.63 15.42
CA SER A 535 -5.40 20.89 16.16
C SER A 535 -4.25 20.95 17.17
N SER A 536 -3.59 22.10 17.28
CA SER A 536 -2.46 22.30 18.20
C SER A 536 -2.88 22.55 19.65
N SER A 537 -4.16 22.84 19.90
CA SER A 537 -4.69 23.22 21.21
C SER A 537 -5.79 22.29 21.72
N LYS A 538 -6.37 21.45 20.86
CA LYS A 538 -7.49 20.56 21.19
C LYS A 538 -7.28 19.18 20.57
N SER A 539 -7.42 18.15 21.37
CA SER A 539 -7.20 16.74 20.98
C SER A 539 -8.22 15.79 21.62
N GLU A 540 -9.40 16.34 21.92
CA GLU A 540 -10.48 15.63 22.60
C GLU A 540 -11.04 14.49 21.71
N LEU A 541 -11.21 13.33 22.33
CA LEU A 541 -11.83 12.13 21.78
C LEU A 541 -13.08 11.83 22.59
N GLU A 542 -14.23 11.68 21.93
CA GLU A 542 -15.48 11.31 22.59
C GLU A 542 -15.99 9.98 22.03
N PHE A 543 -16.22 9.01 22.90
CA PHE A 543 -16.68 7.66 22.57
C PHE A 543 -18.19 7.57 22.79
N TRP A 544 -18.94 7.30 21.73
CA TRP A 544 -20.40 7.26 21.76
C TRP A 544 -20.93 5.88 21.36
N ASP A 545 -21.95 5.41 22.08
CA ASP A 545 -22.79 4.27 21.71
C ASP A 545 -24.15 4.79 21.25
N LEU A 546 -24.62 4.35 20.08
CA LEU A 546 -25.92 4.74 19.55
C LEU A 546 -27.05 3.76 19.90
N ASP A 547 -26.73 2.58 20.41
CA ASP A 547 -27.69 1.53 20.78
C ASP A 547 -27.55 1.12 22.25
N PHE A 548 -27.21 2.05 23.14
CA PHE A 548 -26.88 1.74 24.54
C PHE A 548 -28.00 0.99 25.27
N ASN A 549 -29.26 1.36 25.02
CA ASN A 549 -30.44 0.74 25.66
C ASN A 549 -30.87 -0.58 25.02
N VAL A 550 -30.24 -1.00 23.91
CA VAL A 550 -30.64 -2.20 23.15
C VAL A 550 -29.81 -3.41 23.60
N GLU A 551 -30.35 -4.19 24.52
CA GLU A 551 -29.63 -5.34 25.12
C GLU A 551 -29.39 -6.53 24.16
N GLU A 552 -30.18 -6.70 23.08
CA GLU A 552 -29.96 -7.78 22.10
C GLU A 552 -30.16 -7.38 20.62
N PRO A 553 -29.18 -7.67 19.73
CA PRO A 553 -29.35 -7.51 18.28
C PRO A 553 -30.27 -8.59 17.72
N GLY A 554 -31.59 -8.34 17.74
CA GLY A 554 -32.58 -9.24 17.13
C GLY A 554 -33.95 -9.22 17.80
N ARG A 555 -34.03 -8.82 19.07
CA ARG A 555 -35.27 -8.44 19.73
C ARG A 555 -35.42 -6.92 19.68
N ARG A 556 -35.80 -6.39 18.52
CA ARG A 556 -36.48 -5.08 18.50
C ARG A 556 -37.86 -5.31 19.10
N GLU A 557 -37.97 -5.46 20.42
CA GLU A 557 -39.23 -5.07 21.04
C GLU A 557 -39.41 -3.60 20.68
N LEU A 558 -40.53 -3.28 20.04
CA LEU A 558 -40.98 -1.93 19.75
C LEU A 558 -41.39 -1.23 21.06
N SER A 559 -40.59 -1.39 22.12
CA SER A 559 -40.85 -0.85 23.44
C SER A 559 -40.45 0.61 23.44
N LYS A 560 -41.43 1.50 23.22
CA LYS A 560 -41.62 2.84 23.85
C LYS A 560 -40.40 3.74 24.13
N GLU A 561 -39.23 3.50 23.55
CA GLU A 561 -38.05 4.32 23.76
C GLU A 561 -38.15 5.58 22.90
N GLU A 562 -37.84 6.72 23.51
CA GLU A 562 -37.86 8.01 22.84
C GLU A 562 -36.84 8.01 21.71
N TRP A 563 -37.21 8.50 20.53
CA TRP A 563 -36.37 8.53 19.34
C TRP A 563 -35.03 9.25 19.64
N GLY A 564 -33.91 8.53 19.51
CA GLY A 564 -32.58 9.06 19.81
C GLY A 564 -32.10 8.88 21.27
N SER A 565 -32.90 8.28 22.16
CA SER A 565 -32.53 8.04 23.58
C SER A 565 -31.41 7.01 23.78
N GLY A 566 -31.14 6.17 22.79
CA GLY A 566 -30.04 5.19 22.81
C GLY A 566 -28.64 5.80 22.62
N ILE A 567 -28.54 7.09 22.28
CA ILE A 567 -27.26 7.78 22.06
C ILE A 567 -26.68 8.21 23.41
N GLN A 568 -25.63 7.53 23.85
CA GLN A 568 -24.95 7.80 25.12
C GLN A 568 -23.44 7.99 24.93
N LEU A 569 -22.89 8.91 25.70
CA LEU A 569 -21.44 9.10 25.81
C LEU A 569 -20.92 8.03 26.77
N LEU A 570 -20.01 7.19 26.29
CA LEU A 570 -19.36 6.15 27.10
C LEU A 570 -18.17 6.71 27.87
N GLY A 571 -17.38 7.56 27.24
CA GLY A 571 -16.17 8.11 27.82
C GLY A 571 -15.51 9.14 26.93
N THR A 572 -14.55 9.85 27.51
CA THR A 572 -13.74 10.85 26.81
C THR A 572 -12.26 10.57 27.04
N GLY A 573 -11.47 10.72 25.98
CA GLY A 573 -10.01 10.59 26.02
C GLY A 573 -9.35 11.86 25.48
N ASP A 574 -8.07 12.01 25.78
CA ASP A 574 -7.25 13.09 25.24
C ASP A 574 -5.90 12.53 24.78
N HIS A 575 -5.55 12.76 23.52
CA HIS A 575 -4.27 12.41 22.94
C HIS A 575 -3.66 13.62 22.25
N TYR A 576 -2.82 14.35 23.00
CA TYR A 576 -2.18 15.56 22.50
C TYR A 576 -1.51 15.34 21.13
N GLY A 577 -1.79 16.26 20.21
CA GLY A 577 -1.22 16.22 18.85
C GLY A 577 -1.73 15.08 17.97
N VAL A 578 -2.87 14.45 18.29
CA VAL A 578 -3.41 13.38 17.45
C VAL A 578 -3.56 13.80 15.98
N THR A 579 -2.95 13.03 15.09
CA THR A 579 -2.97 13.23 13.63
C THR A 579 -3.87 12.23 12.93
N ASP A 580 -4.00 11.03 13.49
CA ASP A 580 -4.74 9.93 12.89
C ASP A 580 -5.51 9.15 13.95
N VAL A 581 -6.70 8.70 13.58
CA VAL A 581 -7.64 7.96 14.44
C VAL A 581 -8.27 6.85 13.60
N GLU A 582 -8.01 5.60 13.96
CA GLU A 582 -8.44 4.43 13.20
C GLU A 582 -8.93 3.31 14.12
N TRP A 583 -10.08 2.73 13.79
CA TRP A 583 -10.59 1.52 14.45
C TRP A 583 -9.87 0.29 13.95
N ASP A 584 -9.67 -0.67 14.85
CA ASP A 584 -9.23 -2.00 14.45
C ASP A 584 -10.29 -2.70 13.56
N PRO A 585 -9.91 -3.66 12.71
CA PRO A 585 -10.84 -4.30 11.77
C PRO A 585 -11.99 -5.07 12.42
N SER A 586 -11.83 -5.48 13.68
CA SER A 586 -12.87 -6.15 14.46
C SER A 586 -13.87 -5.16 15.06
N GLY A 587 -13.45 -3.91 15.30
CA GLY A 587 -14.25 -2.82 15.85
C GLY A 587 -14.37 -2.84 17.38
N ARG A 588 -13.39 -3.45 18.07
CA ARG A 588 -13.28 -3.56 19.53
C ARG A 588 -12.43 -2.45 20.13
N THR A 589 -11.39 -2.02 19.43
CA THR A 589 -10.39 -1.06 19.92
C THR A 589 -10.12 0.02 18.89
N LEU A 590 -9.74 1.19 19.38
CA LEU A 590 -9.41 2.36 18.58
C LEU A 590 -7.93 2.68 18.79
N ALA A 591 -7.19 2.87 17.70
CA ALA A 591 -5.85 3.43 17.77
C ALA A 591 -5.87 4.91 17.40
N THR A 592 -5.02 5.66 18.08
CA THR A 592 -4.75 7.07 17.81
C THR A 592 -3.25 7.26 17.72
N SER A 593 -2.78 8.07 16.78
CA SER A 593 -1.36 8.36 16.64
C SER A 593 -1.09 9.85 16.45
N ALA A 594 0.04 10.29 16.99
CA ALA A 594 0.62 11.62 16.82
C ALA A 594 1.90 11.49 15.98
N SER A 595 1.85 11.91 14.72
CA SER A 595 2.94 11.74 13.74
C SER A 595 3.97 12.87 13.75
N ALA A 596 5.24 12.50 13.81
CA ALA A 596 6.41 13.35 13.66
C ALA A 596 6.49 14.06 12.30
N TRP A 597 5.73 13.60 11.29
CA TRP A 597 5.63 14.30 10.00
C TRP A 597 4.84 15.61 10.09
N THR A 598 4.05 15.81 11.15
CA THR A 598 3.18 16.97 11.30
C THR A 598 3.66 17.92 12.41
N HIS A 599 4.11 17.40 13.55
CA HIS A 599 4.67 18.15 14.67
C HIS A 599 5.70 17.31 15.44
N THR A 600 6.55 17.95 16.23
CA THR A 600 7.69 17.28 16.91
C THR A 600 7.46 16.97 18.39
N LEU A 601 6.35 17.43 18.97
CA LEU A 601 6.05 17.29 20.40
C LEU A 601 5.25 16.01 20.68
N GLU A 602 5.60 15.26 21.73
CA GLU A 602 4.84 14.09 22.24
C GLU A 602 4.34 13.10 21.17
N ASN A 603 5.16 12.83 20.17
CA ASN A 603 4.82 11.83 19.15
C ASN A 603 4.67 10.44 19.77
N GLY A 604 3.83 9.60 19.15
CA GLY A 604 3.54 8.27 19.69
C GLY A 604 2.19 7.73 19.23
N TYR A 605 1.74 6.67 19.88
CA TYR A 605 0.41 6.10 19.67
C TYR A 605 -0.23 5.67 20.99
N ALA A 606 -1.55 5.69 21.02
CA ALA A 606 -2.36 5.18 22.12
C ALA A 606 -3.49 4.31 21.57
N ILE A 607 -3.77 3.20 22.25
CA ILE A 607 -4.86 2.28 21.93
C ILE A 607 -5.88 2.36 23.04
N TRP A 608 -7.14 2.56 22.67
CA TRP A 608 -8.29 2.74 23.52
C TRP A 608 -9.25 1.58 23.32
N ASP A 609 -9.98 1.21 24.37
CA ASP A 609 -11.16 0.36 24.21
C ASP A 609 -12.32 1.15 23.59
N PHE A 610 -13.41 0.46 23.22
CA PHE A 610 -14.59 1.12 22.67
C PHE A 610 -15.32 2.05 23.67
N ARG A 611 -14.99 1.98 24.97
CA ARG A 611 -15.57 2.83 26.03
C ARG A 611 -14.77 4.11 26.25
N GLY A 612 -13.56 4.21 25.67
CA GLY A 612 -12.64 5.33 25.85
C GLY A 612 -11.62 5.15 26.97
N GLN A 613 -11.45 3.92 27.50
CA GLN A 613 -10.38 3.59 28.43
C GLN A 613 -9.08 3.35 27.66
N GLU A 614 -8.02 4.04 28.07
CA GLU A 614 -6.67 3.82 27.53
C GLU A 614 -6.16 2.44 27.95
N ILE A 615 -5.85 1.59 26.96
CA ILE A 615 -5.28 0.25 27.19
C ILE A 615 -3.76 0.36 27.23
N ILE A 616 -3.19 1.06 26.24
CA ILE A 616 -1.75 1.24 26.05
C ILE A 616 -1.50 2.65 25.52
N LYS A 617 -0.45 3.30 26.03
CA LYS A 617 0.10 4.53 25.48
C LYS A 617 1.62 4.45 25.39
N HIS A 618 2.13 4.71 24.20
CA HIS A 618 3.56 4.75 23.91
C HIS A 618 3.92 6.11 23.34
N ILE A 619 4.59 6.91 24.16
CA ILE A 619 5.24 8.15 23.72
C ILE A 619 6.61 7.76 23.14
N GLN A 620 6.80 8.01 21.85
CA GLN A 620 7.98 7.60 21.09
C GLN A 620 8.46 8.77 20.23
N ASP A 621 9.69 9.21 20.47
CA ASP A 621 10.31 10.23 19.62
C ASP A 621 10.43 9.74 18.17
N ARG A 622 10.19 10.66 17.23
CA ARG A 622 10.19 10.45 15.77
C ARG A 622 9.26 9.33 15.32
N PHE A 623 8.15 9.12 16.03
CA PHE A 623 7.08 8.21 15.60
C PHE A 623 6.40 8.75 14.34
N LYS A 624 6.29 7.94 13.29
CA LYS A 624 5.79 8.38 11.98
C LYS A 624 4.39 7.88 11.68
N GLN A 625 4.11 6.60 11.95
CA GLN A 625 2.90 5.96 11.45
C GLN A 625 2.45 4.78 12.32
N PHE A 626 1.14 4.69 12.55
CA PHE A 626 0.43 3.51 13.07
C PHE A 626 -0.60 3.09 12.02
N ILE A 627 -0.70 1.78 11.71
CA ILE A 627 -1.76 1.28 10.82
C ILE A 627 -2.19 -0.11 11.25
N TRP A 628 -3.50 -0.31 11.40
CA TRP A 628 -4.05 -1.65 11.59
C TRP A 628 -3.92 -2.49 10.31
N ARG A 629 -3.60 -3.78 10.46
CA ARG A 629 -3.59 -4.74 9.36
C ARG A 629 -5.04 -5.07 8.98
N PRO A 630 -5.51 -4.75 7.76
CA PRO A 630 -6.87 -5.05 7.34
C PRO A 630 -7.15 -6.57 7.36
N ARG A 631 -8.42 -6.94 7.54
CA ARG A 631 -8.86 -8.34 7.44
C ARG A 631 -9.64 -8.58 6.16
N PRO A 632 -9.41 -9.70 5.46
CA PRO A 632 -10.29 -10.11 4.38
C PRO A 632 -11.69 -10.43 4.92
N PRO A 633 -12.70 -10.49 4.02
CA PRO A 633 -14.02 -10.97 4.39
C PRO A 633 -13.98 -12.33 5.10
N THR A 634 -14.88 -12.53 6.05
CA THR A 634 -14.98 -13.77 6.80
C THR A 634 -15.16 -14.98 5.87
N LEU A 635 -14.45 -16.06 6.18
CA LEU A 635 -14.58 -17.35 5.49
C LEU A 635 -15.78 -18.16 6.00
N LEU A 636 -16.42 -17.72 7.09
CA LEU A 636 -17.53 -18.42 7.71
C LEU A 636 -18.82 -18.27 6.90
N THR A 637 -19.53 -19.36 6.69
CA THR A 637 -20.85 -19.34 6.06
C THR A 637 -21.88 -18.66 6.96
N LYS A 638 -22.98 -18.17 6.39
CA LYS A 638 -24.09 -17.58 7.17
C LYS A 638 -24.67 -18.54 8.20
N GLU A 639 -24.68 -19.83 7.91
CA GLU A 639 -25.15 -20.87 8.83
C GLU A 639 -24.22 -21.01 10.03
N GLN A 640 -22.90 -21.06 9.79
CA GLN A 640 -21.89 -21.07 10.84
C GLN A 640 -21.96 -19.79 11.70
N GLN A 641 -22.06 -18.62 11.08
CA GLN A 641 -22.23 -17.35 11.80
C GLN A 641 -23.50 -17.36 12.66
N LYS A 642 -24.61 -17.91 12.16
CA LYS A 642 -25.86 -18.04 12.91
C LYS A 642 -25.72 -19.02 14.07
N GLN A 643 -25.00 -20.12 13.88
CA GLN A 643 -24.71 -21.09 14.93
C GLN A 643 -23.82 -20.49 16.02
N ILE A 644 -22.78 -19.73 15.66
CA ILE A 644 -21.92 -19.02 16.61
C ILE A 644 -22.74 -18.04 17.46
N ARG A 645 -23.63 -17.26 16.84
CA ARG A 645 -24.53 -16.35 17.57
C ARG A 645 -25.48 -17.08 18.53
N ARG A 646 -25.95 -18.28 18.18
CA ARG A 646 -26.80 -19.10 19.05
C ARG A 646 -26.05 -19.63 20.27
N ASN A 647 -24.80 -20.00 20.09
CA ASN A 647 -23.95 -20.59 21.13
C ASN A 647 -23.03 -19.55 21.79
N LEU A 648 -23.29 -18.25 21.60
CA LEU A 648 -22.41 -17.17 22.07
C LEU A 648 -22.15 -17.24 23.57
N LYS A 649 -23.12 -17.65 24.38
CA LYS A 649 -22.96 -17.82 25.84
C LYS A 649 -21.94 -18.89 26.21
N GLU A 650 -21.86 -19.97 25.44
CA GLU A 650 -20.88 -21.05 25.66
C GLU A 650 -19.47 -20.56 25.32
N TYR A 651 -19.32 -19.88 24.17
CA TYR A 651 -18.04 -19.28 23.77
C TYR A 651 -17.60 -18.18 24.73
N SER A 652 -18.51 -17.30 25.17
CA SER A 652 -18.22 -16.26 26.17
C SER A 652 -17.66 -16.88 27.44
N ARG A 653 -18.30 -17.91 27.99
CA ARG A 653 -17.82 -18.57 29.21
C ARG A 653 -16.42 -19.19 29.01
N ALA A 654 -16.17 -19.80 27.86
CA ALA A 654 -14.86 -20.36 27.56
C ALA A 654 -13.77 -19.26 27.47
N PHE A 655 -14.06 -18.16 26.79
CA PHE A 655 -13.14 -17.02 26.70
C PHE A 655 -12.92 -16.34 28.06
N ASP A 656 -13.97 -16.18 28.87
CA ASP A 656 -13.86 -15.59 30.21
C ASP A 656 -12.99 -16.47 31.13
N GLU A 657 -13.08 -17.81 31.00
CA GLU A 657 -12.24 -18.76 31.73
C GLU A 657 -10.77 -18.70 31.26
N GLU A 658 -10.54 -18.70 29.96
CA GLU A 658 -9.19 -18.53 29.37
C GLU A 658 -8.56 -17.21 29.83
N ASP A 659 -9.29 -16.10 29.71
CA ASP A 659 -8.86 -14.76 30.13
C ASP A 659 -8.51 -14.69 31.62
N ALA A 660 -9.34 -15.28 32.50
CA ALA A 660 -9.09 -15.32 33.93
C ALA A 660 -7.84 -16.16 34.28
N THR A 661 -7.61 -17.27 33.58
CA THR A 661 -6.41 -18.08 33.80
C THR A 661 -5.14 -17.34 33.38
N GLU A 662 -5.16 -16.59 32.28
CA GLU A 662 -4.02 -15.79 31.83
C GLU A 662 -3.71 -14.63 32.79
N GLU A 663 -4.74 -13.91 33.26
CA GLU A 663 -4.55 -12.85 34.25
C GLU A 663 -3.97 -13.38 35.58
N SER A 664 -4.41 -14.56 36.00
CA SER A 664 -3.83 -15.26 37.16
C SER A 664 -2.37 -15.65 36.95
N ASN A 665 -2.00 -16.11 35.75
CA ASN A 665 -0.61 -16.48 35.45
C ASN A 665 0.32 -15.26 35.42
N VAL A 666 -0.10 -14.17 34.76
CA VAL A 666 0.68 -12.92 34.68
C VAL A 666 0.87 -12.30 36.06
N SER A 667 -0.18 -12.27 36.88
CA SER A 667 -0.08 -11.76 38.25
C SER A 667 0.88 -12.61 39.09
N ALA A 668 0.85 -13.94 38.96
CA ALA A 668 1.79 -14.84 39.64
C ALA A 668 3.24 -14.62 39.20
N GLU A 669 3.51 -14.44 37.90
CA GLU A 669 4.85 -14.14 37.38
C GLU A 669 5.39 -12.79 37.87
N LEU A 670 4.55 -11.75 37.86
CA LEU A 670 4.91 -10.43 38.39
C LEU A 670 5.21 -10.49 39.89
N ILE A 671 4.41 -11.23 40.66
CA ILE A 671 4.64 -11.44 42.08
C ILE A 671 5.96 -12.21 42.30
N ALA A 672 6.25 -13.23 41.50
CA ALA A 672 7.49 -13.98 41.56
C ALA A 672 8.71 -13.11 41.21
N LEU A 673 8.61 -12.26 40.19
CA LEU A 673 9.65 -11.30 39.81
C LEU A 673 9.89 -10.27 40.92
N ARG A 674 8.81 -9.67 41.46
CA ARG A 674 8.91 -8.73 42.59
C ARG A 674 9.58 -9.38 43.79
N LYS A 675 9.18 -10.61 44.14
CA LYS A 675 9.80 -11.39 45.22
C LYS A 675 11.28 -11.63 44.96
N ARG A 676 11.64 -12.04 43.74
CA ARG A 676 13.05 -12.23 43.35
C ARG A 676 13.86 -10.95 43.47
N LEU A 677 13.36 -9.81 42.97
CA LEU A 677 14.05 -8.52 43.05
C LEU A 677 14.20 -8.05 44.50
N VAL A 678 13.18 -8.23 45.33
CA VAL A 678 13.25 -7.95 46.77
C VAL A 678 14.28 -8.85 47.45
N ASP A 679 14.34 -10.14 47.11
CA ASP A 679 15.33 -11.07 47.64
C ASP A 679 16.76 -10.73 47.19
N GLU A 680 16.95 -10.34 45.93
CA GLU A 680 18.23 -9.84 45.41
C GLU A 680 18.66 -8.56 46.12
N TRP A 681 17.75 -7.60 46.30
CA TRP A 681 17.99 -6.37 47.06
C TRP A 681 18.33 -6.65 48.53
N ASN A 682 17.61 -7.58 49.18
CA ASN A 682 17.86 -7.97 50.55
C ASN A 682 19.22 -8.66 50.71
N LYS A 683 19.59 -9.54 49.77
CA LYS A 683 20.93 -10.16 49.72
C LYS A 683 22.02 -9.12 49.53
N TRP A 684 21.81 -8.16 48.62
CA TRP A 684 22.75 -7.05 48.40
C TRP A 684 22.91 -6.22 49.68
N ARG A 685 21.81 -5.81 50.34
CA ARG A 685 21.85 -5.08 51.62
C ARG A 685 22.56 -5.86 52.72
N ALA A 686 22.34 -7.17 52.81
CA ALA A 686 23.02 -8.03 53.77
C ALA A 686 24.53 -8.09 53.52
N ASN A 687 24.95 -8.20 52.25
CA ASN A 687 26.36 -8.16 51.87
C ASN A 687 27.00 -6.81 52.19
N CYS A 688 26.37 -5.69 51.84
CA CYS A 688 26.89 -4.36 52.18
C CYS A 688 26.99 -4.14 53.70
N ARG A 689 26.01 -4.61 54.49
CA ARG A 689 26.09 -4.57 55.95
C ARG A 689 27.25 -5.40 56.48
N LYS A 690 27.50 -6.58 55.89
CA LYS A 690 28.61 -7.44 56.26
C LYS A 690 29.96 -6.79 55.92
N GLU A 691 30.11 -6.24 54.72
CA GLU A 691 31.30 -5.50 54.30
C GLU A 691 31.55 -4.28 55.20
N HIS A 692 30.53 -3.47 55.49
CA HIS A 692 30.66 -2.35 56.42
C HIS A 692 30.98 -2.79 57.85
N ALA A 693 30.45 -3.92 58.31
CA ALA A 693 30.81 -4.47 59.62
C ALA A 693 32.27 -4.96 59.64
N GLU A 694 32.75 -5.58 58.56
CA GLU A 694 34.15 -5.97 58.39
C GLU A 694 35.08 -4.75 58.30
N GLU A 695 34.67 -3.68 57.62
CA GLU A 695 35.39 -2.41 57.59
C GLU A 695 35.38 -1.69 58.94
N ARG A 696 34.25 -1.68 59.66
CA ARG A 696 34.18 -1.14 61.03
C ARG A 696 35.01 -1.94 62.02
N SER A 697 35.06 -3.26 61.88
CA SER A 697 35.92 -4.14 62.65
C SER A 697 37.40 -3.86 62.35
N LYS A 698 37.77 -3.60 61.09
CA LYS A 698 39.11 -3.14 60.70
C LYS A 698 39.43 -1.72 61.20
N LYS A 699 38.44 -0.84 61.31
CA LYS A 699 38.59 0.55 61.83
C LYS A 699 38.56 0.66 63.36
N HIS A 700 38.10 -0.35 64.10
CA HIS A 700 38.08 -0.37 65.57
C HIS A 700 39.48 -0.37 66.25
N GLY A 701 40.57 -0.23 65.48
CA GLY A 701 41.91 0.12 65.97
C GLY A 701 42.22 1.63 66.03
N LYS A 702 41.30 2.52 65.63
CA LYS A 702 41.46 3.98 65.75
C LYS A 702 40.17 4.66 66.20
N HIS A 703 40.25 5.18 67.42
CA HIS A 703 39.40 6.14 68.15
C HIS A 703 38.12 6.65 67.46
N GLU A 704 37.01 6.47 68.19
CA GLU A 704 35.68 6.99 67.92
C GLU A 704 35.61 8.52 68.04
N GLU A 705 35.05 9.17 67.03
CA GLU A 705 34.22 10.36 67.21
C GLU A 705 32.82 10.01 66.68
N LYS A 706 31.81 10.15 67.55
CA LYS A 706 30.41 9.87 67.25
C LYS A 706 29.82 11.08 66.52
N GLU A 707 29.47 10.91 65.25
CA GLU A 707 28.49 11.78 64.58
C GLU A 707 27.12 11.12 64.68
N GLU A 708 26.24 11.71 65.48
CA GLU A 708 24.82 11.39 65.51
C GLU A 708 24.16 11.95 64.24
N ILE A 709 23.70 11.06 63.36
CA ILE A 709 22.84 11.41 62.23
C ILE A 709 21.41 11.01 62.63
N GLU A 710 20.59 11.99 62.98
CA GLU A 710 19.15 11.81 63.14
C GLU A 710 18.52 11.59 61.76
N VAL A 711 18.07 10.36 61.51
CA VAL A 711 17.29 10.00 60.31
C VAL A 711 15.82 9.95 60.72
N TRP A 712 15.03 10.91 60.22
CA TRP A 712 13.58 10.87 60.30
C TRP A 712 13.06 9.84 59.30
N VAL A 713 12.41 8.78 59.79
CA VAL A 713 11.71 7.77 58.99
C VAL A 713 10.22 7.99 59.20
N ASP A 714 9.55 8.59 58.21
CA ASP A 714 8.09 8.58 58.16
C ASP A 714 7.64 7.17 57.72
N GLU A 715 7.21 6.37 58.69
CA GLU A 715 6.59 5.07 58.47
C GLU A 715 5.10 5.31 58.14
N VAL A 716 4.74 5.22 56.86
CA VAL A 716 3.34 5.21 56.43
C VAL A 716 2.73 3.86 56.84
N ILE A 717 2.13 3.84 58.03
CA ILE A 717 1.36 2.71 58.54
C ILE A 717 -0.11 2.93 58.12
N GLU A 718 -0.62 2.00 57.32
CA GLU A 718 -2.02 1.84 56.88
C GLU A 718 -2.61 2.90 55.93
N GLN A 719 -2.77 2.49 54.68
CA GLN A 719 -3.71 3.10 53.74
C GLN A 719 -5.05 2.34 53.87
N ILE A 720 -6.03 2.95 54.54
CA ILE A 720 -7.41 2.45 54.58
C ILE A 720 -8.10 2.93 53.31
N GLU A 721 -8.41 2.00 52.40
CA GLU A 721 -9.31 2.25 51.28
C GLU A 721 -10.76 2.32 51.80
N GLU A 722 -11.31 3.53 51.86
CA GLU A 722 -12.75 3.72 52.07
C GLU A 722 -13.45 3.61 50.71
N MET A 723 -14.15 2.49 50.47
CA MET A 723 -15.12 2.37 49.39
C MET A 723 -16.30 3.30 49.70
N VAL A 724 -16.35 4.46 49.06
CA VAL A 724 -17.60 5.23 48.94
C VAL A 724 -18.38 4.64 47.78
N VAL A 725 -19.44 3.92 48.14
CA VAL A 725 -20.53 3.60 47.21
C VAL A 725 -21.34 4.88 47.01
N GLU A 726 -21.32 5.41 45.80
CA GLU A 726 -22.48 6.10 45.22
C GLU A 726 -22.80 5.52 43.84
#